data_AF-A0AAD5B019-F1
#
_entry.id   AF-A0AAD5B019-F1
#
_cell.length_a   1.000
_cell.length_b   1.000
_cell.length_c   1.000
_cell.angle_alpha   90.00
_cell.angle_beta   90.00
_cell.angle_gamma   90.00
#
_symmetry.space_group_name_H-M   'P 1'
#
loop_
_entity.id
_entity.type
_entity.pdbx_description
1 polymer ?
#
loop_
_entity_poly.entity_id
_entity_poly.type
_entity_poly.pdbx_seq_one_letter_code
_entity_poly.pdbx_strand_id
1 'polypeptide(L)'
;KMTQRLQEHCPPAIQKCSSSSCSSPPNAARRLYRNLSGKFRLGNSDETENKEQLRKANAVKRHQEIALFEAVEQQDLDLVETLLKNFSVEELDLNTPNSEGLLPLDISILTNNVPMAKLLLQSGAKESPHFVSPEARAVHLVALVKEAELRVSELAAQVKGVEPTDEGADTDRERQLKAWEWRLRLYKRMQTGYTHASPPDPPSCVRLSVSSSSSLKVNFQEPLCLNAAIITKYRVVWSSFPSFSPLLGEIVVEDTTLLQCDITGLRAGVHYYVQVFAYNMKGWSEPQMSVPSCATPSGWRDVDARVPRVNGLSETLLQILGQIKELHQHCVCHDQCKGPPNIRKHSVSKSLRHLFQPTSKFVKSLKRGLYLACVFYKDDSVVVTAEEQLPVMEVDDSYSSLTQDFLWFTKVTYLWEDIQWLQQCASSTHPSCSCTLQTRLKILQALTQLQALLGTQDLGQVYFEPLRDKHGNTVLVLLRDLGGCSDLDTQRWCKLIKLQLQRKSTSCAEEPTALDTLLITLHEKLAYHKRSRKVLSPGLYLGYMKLSSSVEQIRVLVPQKIPNVFCHVKIRDNSHVSREEWQWLQSVRSLDDTQDVYAEEQNAAHRLLLEIRSAANELLGRINIPNNQAQDFRIYVSDVLEFGEGVSFLLLLPPYEEVCTPPGQNNFSPRSGFFTLPLQIFELVHFGAYYPTFISQYCRASATLDLESLISQQALREAFSESELLTARQRHQKIQDLLQHMDEVWREARWMVEVLQFARYKQQRVGVNLGSIIDFSKENIVEKTPSTSSQPDYLPSPAPSPAPSPIDSPVPSPDNHLSDDEGSLEVFLTPDSDYSSSPRELDLL
;
A
#
# COMPACT_ATOMS: atom_id res chain seq x y z
N LYS A 1 52.22 -27.12 -33.72
CA LYS A 1 52.10 -27.85 -35.00
C LYS A 1 50.62 -28.21 -35.20
N MET A 2 50.04 -27.94 -36.38
CA MET A 2 48.68 -28.34 -36.85
C MET A 2 47.49 -28.14 -35.87
N THR A 3 46.68 -27.09 -35.99
CA THR A 3 45.54 -26.88 -36.94
C THR A 3 44.30 -27.75 -36.71
N GLN A 4 43.23 -27.13 -36.20
CA GLN A 4 41.87 -27.30 -36.75
C GLN A 4 41.05 -26.02 -36.55
N ARG A 5 40.05 -25.80 -37.42
CA ARG A 5 39.26 -24.56 -37.53
C ARG A 5 38.00 -24.63 -36.68
N LEU A 6 37.55 -23.48 -36.18
CA LEU A 6 36.15 -23.05 -36.24
C LEU A 6 36.10 -21.51 -36.37
N GLN A 7 35.02 -20.99 -36.94
CA GLN A 7 35.02 -19.71 -37.64
C GLN A 7 34.03 -18.72 -37.01
N GLU A 8 34.54 -17.62 -36.45
CA GLU A 8 33.73 -16.52 -35.94
C GLU A 8 33.20 -15.65 -37.09
N HIS A 9 31.96 -15.17 -36.97
CA HIS A 9 31.33 -14.26 -37.92
C HIS A 9 31.16 -12.87 -37.31
N CYS A 10 31.93 -11.89 -37.81
CA CYS A 10 31.65 -10.47 -37.63
C CYS A 10 30.49 -10.01 -38.55
N PRO A 11 29.76 -8.94 -38.17
CA PRO A 11 28.67 -8.38 -38.96
C PRO A 11 29.20 -7.56 -40.16
N PRO A 12 28.50 -7.56 -41.32
CA PRO A 12 28.92 -6.81 -42.49
C PRO A 12 28.53 -5.33 -42.44
N ALA A 13 29.34 -4.50 -43.10
CA ALA A 13 29.19 -3.05 -43.16
C ALA A 13 28.10 -2.57 -44.15
N ILE A 14 27.75 -1.31 -43.97
CA ILE A 14 26.78 -0.54 -44.78
C ILE A 14 27.22 -0.47 -46.25
N GLN A 15 26.36 -0.90 -47.18
CA GLN A 15 26.47 -0.58 -48.60
C GLN A 15 25.28 0.28 -49.07
N LYS A 16 25.60 1.24 -49.94
CA LYS A 16 24.66 2.21 -50.52
C LYS A 16 23.79 1.53 -51.57
N CYS A 17 22.46 1.67 -51.48
CA CYS A 17 21.57 1.42 -52.62
C CYS A 17 21.30 2.72 -53.38
N SER A 18 21.58 2.69 -54.67
CA SER A 18 21.29 3.75 -55.63
C SER A 18 19.80 3.85 -55.97
N SER A 19 19.42 5.02 -56.49
CA SER A 19 18.10 5.36 -57.01
C SER A 19 17.45 4.27 -57.88
N SER A 20 16.22 3.89 -57.53
CA SER A 20 15.24 3.30 -58.46
C SER A 20 13.84 3.82 -58.14
N SER A 21 13.25 4.55 -59.07
CA SER A 21 11.86 5.02 -59.04
C SER A 21 10.86 3.86 -59.07
N CYS A 22 9.82 3.89 -58.23
CA CYS A 22 8.53 3.28 -58.56
C CYS A 22 7.37 3.78 -57.69
N SER A 23 6.55 4.66 -58.24
CA SER A 23 5.21 4.96 -57.71
C SER A 23 4.32 3.72 -57.80
N SER A 24 3.81 3.23 -56.67
CA SER A 24 2.85 2.11 -56.63
C SER A 24 1.46 2.61 -56.23
N PRO A 25 0.38 2.26 -56.97
CA PRO A 25 -0.98 2.69 -56.63
C PRO A 25 -1.53 1.93 -55.40
N PRO A 26 -2.54 2.48 -54.68
CA PRO A 26 -3.04 1.95 -53.41
C PRO A 26 -3.53 0.49 -53.44
N ASN A 27 -3.88 -0.04 -54.62
CA ASN A 27 -4.23 -1.46 -54.80
C ASN A 27 -3.10 -2.46 -54.45
N ALA A 28 -1.85 -2.02 -54.25
CA ALA A 28 -0.78 -2.88 -53.75
C ALA A 28 -1.01 -3.34 -52.30
N ALA A 29 -1.56 -2.48 -51.43
CA ALA A 29 -1.78 -2.79 -50.00
C ALA A 29 -2.76 -3.97 -49.81
N ARG A 30 -3.83 -4.01 -50.62
CA ARG A 30 -4.80 -5.12 -50.67
C ARG A 30 -4.17 -6.50 -50.94
N ARG A 31 -3.01 -6.57 -51.58
CA ARG A 31 -2.30 -7.83 -51.86
C ARG A 31 -1.32 -8.24 -50.76
N LEU A 32 -0.85 -7.32 -49.92
CA LEU A 32 0.09 -7.65 -48.83
C LEU A 32 -0.65 -8.30 -47.64
N TYR A 33 -1.72 -7.67 -47.15
CA TYR A 33 -2.52 -8.21 -46.04
C TYR A 33 -3.14 -9.57 -46.35
N ARG A 34 -3.63 -9.78 -47.58
CA ARG A 34 -4.23 -11.06 -48.00
C ARG A 34 -3.24 -12.25 -48.01
N ASN A 35 -1.93 -12.01 -48.12
CA ASN A 35 -0.94 -13.08 -48.27
C ASN A 35 -0.23 -13.46 -46.95
N LEU A 36 -0.23 -12.59 -45.93
CA LEU A 36 0.43 -12.86 -44.65
C LEU A 36 -0.42 -13.72 -43.69
N SER A 37 -1.75 -13.66 -43.78
CA SER A 37 -2.67 -14.42 -42.92
C SER A 37 -2.73 -15.94 -43.22
N GLY A 38 -2.20 -16.40 -44.37
CA GLY A 38 -2.61 -17.68 -44.96
C GLY A 38 -1.66 -18.88 -44.87
N LYS A 39 -0.52 -18.83 -44.16
CA LYS A 39 0.51 -19.90 -44.23
C LYS A 39 1.18 -20.29 -42.91
N PHE A 40 0.41 -20.88 -41.99
CA PHE A 40 0.91 -21.94 -41.10
C PHE A 40 -0.21 -22.89 -40.68
N ARG A 41 -0.25 -24.10 -41.27
CA ARG A 41 -0.24 -25.41 -40.57
C ARG A 41 -0.47 -26.58 -41.53
N LEU A 42 0.20 -27.70 -41.24
CA LEU A 42 -0.14 -29.03 -41.77
C LEU A 42 -1.46 -29.49 -41.13
N GLY A 43 -2.20 -30.33 -41.85
CA GLY A 43 -3.61 -30.60 -41.53
C GLY A 43 -3.87 -31.70 -40.50
N ASN A 44 -5.14 -31.80 -40.12
CA ASN A 44 -5.88 -33.06 -40.02
C ASN A 44 -7.38 -32.76 -40.12
N SER A 45 -8.18 -33.79 -40.42
CA SER A 45 -9.59 -33.68 -40.81
C SER A 45 -10.55 -33.58 -39.63
N ASP A 46 -11.10 -32.39 -39.37
CA ASP A 46 -12.34 -32.18 -38.57
C ASP A 46 -12.96 -30.78 -38.83
N GLU A 47 -12.95 -30.34 -40.09
CA GLU A 47 -13.05 -28.90 -40.44
C GLU A 47 -14.41 -28.38 -40.92
N THR A 48 -15.47 -29.18 -41.04
CA THR A 48 -16.73 -28.71 -41.67
C THR A 48 -17.59 -27.80 -40.79
N GLU A 49 -17.89 -28.18 -39.54
CA GLU A 49 -18.79 -27.38 -38.68
C GLU A 49 -18.12 -26.12 -38.13
N ASN A 50 -16.87 -26.23 -37.68
CA ASN A 50 -16.08 -25.08 -37.20
C ASN A 50 -15.89 -24.00 -38.28
N LYS A 51 -15.75 -24.38 -39.56
CA LYS A 51 -15.66 -23.40 -40.67
C LYS A 51 -16.97 -22.64 -40.90
N GLU A 52 -18.12 -23.25 -40.66
CA GLU A 52 -19.39 -22.58 -40.89
C GLU A 52 -19.76 -21.60 -39.76
N GLN A 53 -19.48 -21.98 -38.50
CA GLN A 53 -19.59 -21.06 -37.36
C GLN A 53 -18.62 -19.88 -37.50
N LEU A 54 -17.36 -20.14 -37.85
CA LEU A 54 -16.35 -19.09 -38.10
C LEU A 54 -16.76 -18.17 -39.27
N ARG A 55 -17.39 -18.71 -40.33
CA ARG A 55 -17.94 -17.88 -41.42
C ARG A 55 -19.12 -17.02 -40.97
N LYS A 56 -20.02 -17.53 -40.14
CA LYS A 56 -21.15 -16.77 -39.58
C LYS A 56 -20.67 -15.66 -38.65
N ALA A 57 -19.74 -15.95 -37.74
CA ALA A 57 -19.10 -14.95 -36.89
C ALA A 57 -18.40 -13.84 -37.71
N ASN A 58 -17.61 -14.22 -38.71
CA ASN A 58 -16.96 -13.25 -39.62
C ASN A 58 -17.94 -12.44 -40.49
N ALA A 59 -19.13 -12.97 -40.79
CA ALA A 59 -20.18 -12.25 -41.51
C ALA A 59 -20.90 -11.22 -40.61
N VAL A 60 -21.18 -11.58 -39.36
CA VAL A 60 -21.73 -10.67 -38.34
C VAL A 60 -20.74 -9.54 -38.04
N LYS A 61 -19.46 -9.88 -37.79
CA LYS A 61 -18.39 -8.91 -37.59
C LYS A 61 -18.27 -7.93 -38.77
N ARG A 62 -18.22 -8.42 -40.01
CA ARG A 62 -18.23 -7.54 -41.20
C ARG A 62 -19.45 -6.61 -41.28
N HIS A 63 -20.62 -7.09 -40.87
CA HIS A 63 -21.82 -6.26 -40.90
C HIS A 63 -21.74 -5.13 -39.86
N GLN A 64 -21.14 -5.38 -38.70
CA GLN A 64 -20.89 -4.39 -37.65
C GLN A 64 -19.79 -3.39 -38.06
N GLU A 65 -18.69 -3.85 -38.66
CA GLU A 65 -17.64 -3.01 -39.26
C GLU A 65 -18.26 -2.03 -40.29
N ILE A 66 -19.09 -2.53 -41.21
CA ILE A 66 -19.77 -1.73 -42.23
C ILE A 66 -20.73 -0.72 -41.59
N ALA A 67 -21.55 -1.14 -40.61
CA ALA A 67 -22.49 -0.26 -39.93
C ALA A 67 -21.80 0.91 -39.20
N LEU A 68 -20.64 0.66 -38.58
CA LEU A 68 -19.84 1.70 -37.94
C LEU A 68 -19.29 2.71 -38.98
N PHE A 69 -18.72 2.20 -40.08
CA PHE A 69 -18.24 3.07 -41.16
C PHE A 69 -19.36 3.90 -41.78
N GLU A 70 -20.54 3.32 -42.02
CA GLU A 70 -21.70 4.03 -42.55
C GLU A 70 -22.19 5.12 -41.59
N ALA A 71 -22.27 4.84 -40.28
CA ALA A 71 -22.63 5.83 -39.26
C ALA A 71 -21.63 7.01 -39.22
N VAL A 72 -20.33 6.73 -39.31
CA VAL A 72 -19.28 7.76 -39.37
C VAL A 72 -19.32 8.55 -40.70
N GLU A 73 -19.53 7.90 -41.86
CA GLU A 73 -19.73 8.59 -43.15
C GLU A 73 -20.98 9.48 -43.16
N GLN A 74 -22.03 9.09 -42.42
CA GLN A 74 -23.26 9.86 -42.23
C GLN A 74 -23.14 10.96 -41.15
N GLN A 75 -22.05 10.94 -40.36
CA GLN A 75 -21.80 11.83 -39.21
C GLN A 75 -22.80 11.65 -38.06
N ASP A 76 -23.39 10.46 -37.92
CA ASP A 76 -24.34 10.11 -36.85
C ASP A 76 -23.58 9.72 -35.57
N LEU A 77 -23.48 10.66 -34.63
CA LEU A 77 -22.75 10.48 -33.37
C LEU A 77 -23.48 9.50 -32.42
N ASP A 78 -24.81 9.57 -32.37
CA ASP A 78 -25.63 8.78 -31.44
C ASP A 78 -25.60 7.29 -31.81
N LEU A 79 -25.63 6.99 -33.11
CA LEU A 79 -25.46 5.62 -33.61
C LEU A 79 -24.06 5.08 -33.34
N VAL A 80 -23.01 5.88 -33.55
CA VAL A 80 -21.62 5.47 -33.25
C VAL A 80 -21.42 5.22 -31.75
N GLU A 81 -21.95 6.09 -30.88
CA GLU A 81 -21.91 5.88 -29.44
C GLU A 81 -22.68 4.62 -29.02
N THR A 82 -23.83 4.35 -29.65
CA THR A 82 -24.62 3.14 -29.43
C THR A 82 -23.87 1.88 -29.84
N LEU A 83 -23.17 1.90 -30.98
CA LEU A 83 -22.34 0.77 -31.45
C LEU A 83 -21.18 0.51 -30.48
N LEU A 84 -20.44 1.54 -30.09
CA LEU A 84 -19.29 1.44 -29.18
C LEU A 84 -19.66 1.00 -27.75
N LYS A 85 -20.90 1.25 -27.31
CA LYS A 85 -21.43 0.73 -26.03
C LYS A 85 -21.86 -0.73 -26.11
N ASN A 86 -22.35 -1.17 -27.26
CA ASN A 86 -22.98 -2.49 -27.43
C ASN A 86 -22.01 -3.59 -27.92
N PHE A 87 -20.86 -3.22 -28.48
CA PHE A 87 -19.87 -4.13 -29.06
C PHE A 87 -18.46 -3.81 -28.59
N SER A 88 -17.62 -4.84 -28.49
CA SER A 88 -16.22 -4.69 -28.10
C SER A 88 -15.34 -4.12 -29.23
N VAL A 89 -14.17 -3.58 -28.87
CA VAL A 89 -13.19 -3.05 -29.83
C VAL A 89 -12.72 -4.12 -30.82
N GLU A 90 -12.66 -5.39 -30.39
CA GLU A 90 -12.28 -6.54 -31.23
C GLU A 90 -13.39 -6.93 -32.22
N GLU A 91 -14.66 -6.65 -31.92
CA GLU A 91 -15.79 -6.89 -32.81
C GLU A 91 -15.95 -5.77 -33.86
N LEU A 92 -15.74 -4.51 -33.46
CA LEU A 92 -15.90 -3.34 -34.35
C LEU A 92 -14.67 -3.02 -35.22
N ASP A 93 -13.47 -3.46 -34.83
CA ASP A 93 -12.19 -3.25 -35.53
C ASP A 93 -11.96 -1.81 -36.06
N LEU A 94 -11.86 -0.86 -35.13
CA LEU A 94 -11.70 0.57 -35.39
C LEU A 94 -10.46 0.95 -36.22
N ASN A 95 -9.52 0.00 -36.40
CA ASN A 95 -8.18 0.24 -36.93
C ASN A 95 -7.91 -0.45 -38.29
N THR A 96 -8.93 -1.09 -38.87
CA THR A 96 -8.87 -1.62 -40.24
C THR A 96 -9.45 -0.60 -41.25
N PRO A 97 -8.71 -0.22 -42.32
CA PRO A 97 -9.19 0.75 -43.29
C PRO A 97 -10.25 0.19 -44.24
N ASN A 98 -11.17 1.06 -44.68
CA ASN A 98 -12.19 0.73 -45.68
C ASN A 98 -11.60 0.52 -47.09
N SER A 99 -12.47 0.34 -48.09
CA SER A 99 -12.06 0.18 -49.49
C SER A 99 -11.21 1.34 -50.04
N GLU A 100 -11.40 2.53 -49.46
CA GLU A 100 -10.76 3.79 -49.83
C GLU A 100 -9.49 4.08 -49.01
N GLY A 101 -9.05 3.15 -48.16
CA GLY A 101 -7.85 3.31 -47.33
C GLY A 101 -8.01 4.23 -46.11
N LEU A 102 -9.24 4.61 -45.77
CA LEU A 102 -9.57 5.51 -44.66
C LEU A 102 -10.00 4.72 -43.42
N LEU A 103 -9.57 5.16 -42.24
CA LEU A 103 -10.15 4.73 -40.96
C LEU A 103 -11.38 5.57 -40.57
N PRO A 104 -12.27 5.08 -39.68
CA PRO A 104 -13.36 5.88 -39.14
C PRO A 104 -12.82 7.14 -38.44
N LEU A 105 -11.67 7.00 -37.76
CA LEU A 105 -10.96 8.12 -37.17
C LEU A 105 -10.50 9.14 -38.23
N ASP A 106 -9.84 8.72 -39.32
CA ASP A 106 -9.42 9.63 -40.40
C ASP A 106 -10.61 10.49 -40.89
N ILE A 107 -11.77 9.87 -41.14
CA ILE A 107 -12.99 10.57 -41.60
C ILE A 107 -13.42 11.62 -40.57
N SER A 108 -13.52 11.23 -39.29
CA SER A 108 -13.95 12.15 -38.22
C SER A 108 -13.03 13.36 -38.02
N ILE A 109 -11.71 13.17 -38.13
CA ILE A 109 -10.75 14.27 -38.01
C ILE A 109 -10.79 15.15 -39.28
N LEU A 110 -10.88 14.55 -40.47
CA LEU A 110 -10.92 15.27 -41.75
C LEU A 110 -12.21 16.08 -41.95
N THR A 111 -13.35 15.64 -41.41
CA THR A 111 -14.59 16.45 -41.41
C THR A 111 -14.65 17.49 -40.30
N ASN A 112 -13.63 17.55 -39.42
CA ASN A 112 -13.58 18.34 -38.19
C ASN A 112 -14.74 18.04 -37.22
N ASN A 113 -15.07 16.75 -37.06
CA ASN A 113 -16.09 16.27 -36.12
C ASN A 113 -15.43 15.89 -34.78
N VAL A 114 -15.14 16.89 -33.96
CA VAL A 114 -14.40 16.74 -32.69
C VAL A 114 -15.05 15.74 -31.72
N PRO A 115 -16.38 15.73 -31.47
CA PRO A 115 -16.99 14.75 -30.58
C PRO A 115 -16.81 13.31 -31.06
N MET A 116 -17.05 13.07 -32.36
CA MET A 116 -16.86 11.75 -33.00
C MET A 116 -15.41 11.28 -32.87
N ALA A 117 -14.45 12.17 -33.15
CA ALA A 117 -13.04 11.81 -33.10
C ALA A 117 -12.56 11.52 -31.67
N LYS A 118 -12.98 12.32 -30.67
CA LYS A 118 -12.66 12.05 -29.25
C LYS A 118 -13.27 10.72 -28.77
N LEU A 119 -14.51 10.42 -29.15
CA LEU A 119 -15.19 9.16 -28.84
C LEU A 119 -14.45 7.95 -29.43
N LEU A 120 -14.01 8.05 -30.70
CA LEU A 120 -13.23 6.98 -31.35
C LEU A 120 -11.84 6.81 -30.72
N LEU A 121 -11.13 7.89 -30.40
CA LEU A 121 -9.83 7.85 -29.70
C LEU A 121 -9.95 7.20 -28.33
N GLN A 122 -10.94 7.59 -27.53
CA GLN A 122 -11.24 6.98 -26.22
C GLN A 122 -11.58 5.48 -26.32
N SER A 123 -12.05 5.03 -27.49
CA SER A 123 -12.35 3.63 -27.79
C SER A 123 -11.16 2.84 -28.39
N GLY A 124 -9.97 3.46 -28.49
CA GLY A 124 -8.76 2.81 -29.00
C GLY A 124 -8.54 2.88 -30.51
N ALA A 125 -9.22 3.80 -31.22
CA ALA A 125 -8.90 4.10 -32.61
C ALA A 125 -7.56 4.86 -32.71
N LYS A 126 -6.77 4.56 -33.75
CA LYS A 126 -5.42 5.12 -34.01
C LYS A 126 -5.35 5.72 -35.41
N GLU A 127 -4.36 6.58 -35.67
CA GLU A 127 -4.12 7.09 -37.03
C GLU A 127 -3.64 5.99 -37.99
N SER A 128 -4.08 6.08 -39.26
CA SER A 128 -3.73 5.11 -40.29
C SER A 128 -2.23 5.15 -40.62
N PRO A 129 -1.50 4.02 -40.57
CA PRO A 129 -0.09 3.98 -40.93
C PRO A 129 0.17 4.14 -42.44
N HIS A 130 -0.89 4.14 -43.27
CA HIS A 130 -0.79 4.24 -44.72
C HIS A 130 -0.43 5.65 -45.21
N PHE A 131 -0.75 6.68 -44.43
CA PHE A 131 -0.42 8.08 -44.75
C PHE A 131 0.95 8.45 -44.20
N VAL A 132 2.00 7.87 -44.81
CA VAL A 132 3.41 8.06 -44.40
C VAL A 132 3.89 9.52 -44.47
N SER A 133 3.17 10.39 -45.19
CA SER A 133 3.42 11.84 -45.25
C SER A 133 2.12 12.63 -45.38
N PRO A 134 2.07 13.89 -44.90
CA PRO A 134 0.96 14.81 -45.14
C PRO A 134 0.65 14.97 -46.64
N GLU A 135 1.67 15.04 -47.49
CA GLU A 135 1.56 15.19 -48.94
C GLU A 135 0.85 14.01 -49.59
N ALA A 136 1.15 12.77 -49.15
CA ALA A 136 0.46 11.58 -49.63
C ALA A 136 -1.03 11.60 -49.26
N ARG A 137 -1.38 12.05 -48.04
CA ARG A 137 -2.78 12.24 -47.59
C ARG A 137 -3.50 13.29 -48.44
N ALA A 138 -2.84 14.40 -48.77
CA ALA A 138 -3.38 15.45 -49.64
C ALA A 138 -3.69 14.94 -51.06
N VAL A 139 -2.75 14.21 -51.68
CA VAL A 139 -2.91 13.62 -53.02
C VAL A 139 -4.04 12.59 -53.02
N HIS A 140 -4.16 11.77 -51.97
CA HIS A 140 -5.23 10.79 -51.83
C HIS A 140 -6.62 11.44 -51.78
N LEU A 141 -6.78 12.52 -50.98
CA LEU A 141 -8.05 13.26 -50.91
C LEU A 141 -8.44 13.88 -52.26
N VAL A 142 -7.48 14.42 -53.02
CA VAL A 142 -7.72 14.91 -54.39
C VAL A 142 -8.21 13.77 -55.30
N ALA A 143 -7.62 12.57 -55.18
CA ALA A 143 -8.03 11.41 -55.97
C ALA A 143 -9.45 10.94 -55.63
N LEU A 144 -9.79 10.82 -54.35
CA LEU A 144 -11.14 10.44 -53.89
C LEU A 144 -12.22 11.42 -54.36
N VAL A 145 -11.96 12.73 -54.29
CA VAL A 145 -12.90 13.74 -54.82
C VAL A 145 -13.08 13.55 -56.33
N LYS A 146 -12.00 13.37 -57.09
CA LYS A 146 -12.06 13.15 -58.55
C LYS A 146 -12.83 11.88 -58.93
N GLU A 147 -12.61 10.78 -58.22
CA GLU A 147 -13.34 9.53 -58.47
C GLU A 147 -14.83 9.69 -58.17
N ALA A 148 -15.19 10.32 -57.04
CA ALA A 148 -16.59 10.60 -56.72
C ALA A 148 -17.26 11.54 -57.73
N GLU A 149 -16.55 12.56 -58.26
CA GLU A 149 -17.07 13.42 -59.35
C GLU A 149 -17.36 12.63 -60.64
N LEU A 150 -16.45 11.73 -61.02
CA LEU A 150 -16.66 10.86 -62.18
C LEU A 150 -17.86 9.92 -61.97
N ARG A 151 -17.98 9.28 -60.80
CA ARG A 151 -19.11 8.39 -60.47
C ARG A 151 -20.45 9.10 -60.46
N VAL A 152 -20.54 10.30 -59.89
CA VAL A 152 -21.76 11.13 -59.94
C VAL A 152 -22.10 11.49 -61.39
N SER A 153 -21.12 11.87 -62.21
CA SER A 153 -21.35 12.20 -63.62
C SER A 153 -21.80 10.98 -64.44
N GLU A 154 -21.21 9.80 -64.23
CA GLU A 154 -21.58 8.55 -64.89
C GLU A 154 -23.02 8.14 -64.56
N LEU A 155 -23.37 8.13 -63.26
CA LEU A 155 -24.70 7.74 -62.79
C LEU A 155 -25.78 8.76 -63.18
N ALA A 156 -25.49 10.07 -63.11
CA ALA A 156 -26.42 11.12 -63.53
C ALA A 156 -26.68 11.10 -65.05
N ALA A 157 -25.72 10.67 -65.87
CA ALA A 157 -25.94 10.44 -67.30
C ALA A 157 -26.80 9.20 -67.55
N GLN A 158 -26.63 8.12 -66.78
CA GLN A 158 -27.44 6.91 -66.89
C GLN A 158 -28.89 7.14 -66.47
N VAL A 159 -29.15 7.81 -65.35
CA VAL A 159 -30.51 8.15 -64.89
C VAL A 159 -31.24 9.09 -65.86
N LYS A 160 -30.50 9.94 -66.61
CA LYS A 160 -31.09 10.82 -67.64
C LYS A 160 -31.26 10.17 -69.02
N GLY A 161 -30.74 8.96 -69.22
CA GLY A 161 -30.55 8.36 -70.55
C GLY A 161 -31.37 7.10 -70.84
N VAL A 162 -32.29 6.69 -69.94
CA VAL A 162 -33.03 5.43 -70.02
C VAL A 162 -34.51 5.69 -70.32
N GLU A 163 -35.09 5.00 -71.31
CA GLU A 163 -36.54 4.89 -71.45
C GLU A 163 -37.10 3.82 -70.49
N PRO A 164 -38.26 4.09 -69.84
CA PRO A 164 -38.72 3.31 -68.69
C PRO A 164 -39.16 1.90 -69.10
N THR A 165 -38.28 0.93 -68.88
CA THR A 165 -38.53 -0.50 -69.15
C THR A 165 -38.34 -1.41 -67.93
N ASP A 166 -37.80 -0.90 -66.81
CA ASP A 166 -37.62 -1.66 -65.57
C ASP A 166 -37.58 -0.73 -64.33
N GLU A 167 -38.72 -0.50 -63.68
CA GLU A 167 -38.87 0.43 -62.55
C GLU A 167 -37.98 0.08 -61.33
N GLY A 168 -37.67 -1.20 -61.15
CA GLY A 168 -36.79 -1.66 -60.07
C GLY A 168 -35.32 -1.29 -60.27
N ALA A 169 -34.85 -1.26 -61.53
CA ALA A 169 -33.48 -0.91 -61.86
C ALA A 169 -33.23 0.61 -61.81
N ASP A 170 -34.24 1.41 -62.17
CA ASP A 170 -34.12 2.87 -62.20
C ASP A 170 -34.12 3.48 -60.79
N THR A 171 -35.00 2.96 -59.91
CA THR A 171 -35.03 3.34 -58.50
C THR A 171 -33.76 2.96 -57.74
N ASP A 172 -33.05 1.89 -58.13
CA ASP A 172 -31.74 1.56 -57.56
C ASP A 172 -30.62 2.48 -58.07
N ARG A 173 -30.60 2.80 -59.37
CA ARG A 173 -29.66 3.79 -59.94
C ARG A 173 -29.80 5.17 -59.29
N GLU A 174 -31.03 5.62 -59.03
CA GLU A 174 -31.26 6.85 -58.28
C GLU A 174 -30.71 6.82 -56.86
N ARG A 175 -30.86 5.69 -56.14
CA ARG A 175 -30.31 5.51 -54.79
C ARG A 175 -28.78 5.54 -54.83
N GLN A 176 -28.17 4.84 -55.78
CA GLN A 176 -26.72 4.84 -55.98
C GLN A 176 -26.20 6.25 -56.31
N LEU A 177 -26.90 7.01 -57.16
CA LEU A 177 -26.55 8.40 -57.47
C LEU A 177 -26.59 9.27 -56.20
N LYS A 178 -27.68 9.23 -55.43
CA LYS A 178 -27.82 9.99 -54.17
C LYS A 178 -26.74 9.62 -53.14
N ALA A 179 -26.34 8.35 -53.06
CA ALA A 179 -25.25 7.90 -52.20
C ALA A 179 -23.88 8.43 -52.65
N TRP A 180 -23.59 8.42 -53.96
CA TRP A 180 -22.36 9.01 -54.50
C TRP A 180 -22.32 10.54 -54.40
N GLU A 181 -23.47 11.23 -54.52
CA GLU A 181 -23.60 12.67 -54.23
C GLU A 181 -23.35 13.00 -52.75
N TRP A 182 -23.69 12.10 -51.82
CA TRP A 182 -23.31 12.24 -50.41
C TRP A 182 -21.80 12.04 -50.22
N ARG A 183 -21.21 10.96 -50.76
CA ARG A 183 -19.76 10.71 -50.68
C ARG A 183 -18.94 11.83 -51.31
N LEU A 184 -19.37 12.39 -52.43
CA LEU A 184 -18.72 13.55 -53.05
C LEU A 184 -18.72 14.77 -52.11
N ARG A 185 -19.83 15.04 -51.42
CA ARG A 185 -19.90 16.12 -50.40
C ARG A 185 -19.01 15.82 -49.20
N LEU A 186 -18.99 14.57 -48.74
CA LEU A 186 -18.12 14.12 -47.64
C LEU A 186 -16.64 14.31 -48.00
N TYR A 187 -16.18 13.79 -49.15
CA TYR A 187 -14.79 13.91 -49.58
C TYR A 187 -14.38 15.36 -49.86
N LYS A 188 -15.29 16.20 -50.41
CA LYS A 188 -15.04 17.65 -50.54
C LYS A 188 -14.89 18.33 -49.17
N ARG A 189 -15.74 17.99 -48.18
CA ARG A 189 -15.59 18.47 -46.80
C ARG A 189 -14.28 17.99 -46.15
N MET A 190 -13.89 16.73 -46.37
CA MET A 190 -12.61 16.19 -45.89
C MET A 190 -11.41 16.89 -46.53
N GLN A 191 -11.48 17.19 -47.84
CA GLN A 191 -10.45 17.94 -48.55
C GLN A 191 -10.33 19.39 -48.05
N THR A 192 -11.46 20.09 -47.82
CA THR A 192 -11.41 21.46 -47.28
C THR A 192 -10.95 21.47 -45.83
N GLY A 193 -11.42 20.54 -44.99
CA GLY A 193 -10.94 20.36 -43.61
C GLY A 193 -9.43 20.11 -43.56
N TYR A 194 -8.93 19.19 -44.40
CA TYR A 194 -7.49 18.99 -44.56
C TYR A 194 -6.76 20.24 -45.03
N THR A 195 -7.31 20.99 -46.00
CA THR A 195 -6.64 22.17 -46.57
C THR A 195 -6.48 23.29 -45.53
N HIS A 196 -7.48 23.47 -44.66
CA HIS A 196 -7.47 24.52 -43.62
C HIS A 196 -6.91 24.08 -42.26
N ALA A 197 -6.62 22.80 -42.05
CA ALA A 197 -6.00 22.32 -40.82
C ALA A 197 -4.50 22.68 -40.71
N SER A 198 -4.07 23.03 -39.49
CA SER A 198 -2.68 23.19 -39.07
C SER A 198 -2.26 22.06 -38.12
N PRO A 199 -0.95 21.93 -37.79
CA PRO A 199 -0.54 21.22 -36.58
C PRO A 199 -1.24 21.79 -35.32
N PRO A 200 -1.32 21.03 -34.22
CA PRO A 200 -1.93 21.52 -32.98
C PRO A 200 -1.09 22.60 -32.31
N ASP A 201 -1.72 23.36 -31.42
CA ASP A 201 -1.00 24.17 -30.43
C ASP A 201 -0.19 23.27 -29.47
N PRO A 202 0.89 23.78 -28.85
CA PRO A 202 1.65 23.05 -27.83
C PRO A 202 0.78 22.60 -26.64
N PRO A 203 1.07 21.44 -26.02
CA PRO A 203 0.40 21.00 -24.79
C PRO A 203 0.51 22.05 -23.69
N SER A 204 -0.51 22.16 -22.83
CA SER A 204 -0.46 23.10 -21.71
C SER A 204 0.03 22.43 -20.42
N CYS A 205 0.39 23.24 -19.42
CA CYS A 205 0.69 22.79 -18.05
C CYS A 205 1.69 21.62 -17.93
N VAL A 206 2.73 21.56 -18.78
CA VAL A 206 3.77 20.52 -18.69
C VAL A 206 4.55 20.68 -17.37
N ARG A 207 4.37 19.75 -16.43
CA ARG A 207 5.04 19.69 -15.14
C ARG A 207 5.99 18.51 -15.07
N LEU A 208 7.22 18.78 -14.61
CA LEU A 208 8.25 17.78 -14.37
C LEU A 208 8.41 17.55 -12.86
N SER A 209 8.63 16.30 -12.44
CA SER A 209 8.90 15.96 -11.04
C SER A 209 9.74 14.69 -10.94
N VAL A 210 10.49 14.55 -9.84
CA VAL A 210 11.32 13.36 -9.59
C VAL A 210 10.45 12.25 -9.02
N SER A 211 10.35 11.09 -9.69
CA SER A 211 9.55 9.94 -9.22
C SER A 211 10.38 8.84 -8.55
N SER A 212 11.70 8.80 -8.78
CA SER A 212 12.65 7.99 -8.01
C SER A 212 14.08 8.52 -8.18
N SER A 213 15.07 7.85 -7.58
CA SER A 213 16.50 8.08 -7.88
C SER A 213 16.89 7.85 -9.35
N SER A 214 16.06 7.18 -10.16
CA SER A 214 16.33 6.86 -11.56
C SER A 214 15.16 7.13 -12.53
N SER A 215 14.16 7.91 -12.10
CA SER A 215 12.99 8.23 -12.92
C SER A 215 12.42 9.63 -12.68
N LEU A 216 11.80 10.18 -13.73
CA LEU A 216 11.06 11.44 -13.70
C LEU A 216 9.61 11.21 -14.15
N LYS A 217 8.66 11.90 -13.52
CA LYS A 217 7.26 11.94 -13.94
C LYS A 217 6.96 13.24 -14.67
N VAL A 218 6.34 13.11 -15.84
CA VAL A 218 5.89 14.22 -16.70
C VAL A 218 4.37 14.19 -16.74
N ASN A 219 3.73 15.27 -16.29
CA ASN A 219 2.30 15.48 -16.42
C ASN A 219 2.05 16.67 -17.36
N PHE A 220 0.97 16.66 -18.14
CA PHE A 220 0.63 17.75 -19.05
C PHE A 220 -0.90 17.84 -19.23
N GLN A 221 -1.36 18.78 -20.06
CA GLN A 221 -2.78 18.99 -20.36
C GLN A 221 -2.98 19.24 -21.86
N GLU A 222 -4.22 19.05 -22.35
CA GLU A 222 -4.59 19.47 -23.71
C GLU A 222 -4.30 20.99 -23.90
N PRO A 223 -4.02 21.47 -25.13
CA PRO A 223 -3.87 22.89 -25.39
C PRO A 223 -5.13 23.68 -25.08
N LEU A 224 -4.98 24.91 -24.58
CA LEU A 224 -6.09 25.76 -24.09
C LEU A 224 -6.95 26.42 -25.20
N CYS A 225 -6.77 26.02 -26.45
CA CYS A 225 -7.39 26.69 -27.61
C CYS A 225 -8.87 26.31 -27.78
N LEU A 226 -9.74 27.31 -27.93
CA LEU A 226 -11.18 27.11 -28.14
C LEU A 226 -11.51 26.39 -29.47
N ASN A 227 -10.62 26.49 -30.46
CA ASN A 227 -10.71 25.80 -31.75
C ASN A 227 -9.65 24.69 -31.85
N ALA A 228 -9.40 23.98 -30.74
CA ALA A 228 -8.35 22.96 -30.65
C ALA A 228 -8.44 21.94 -31.80
N ALA A 229 -7.35 21.82 -32.57
CA ALA A 229 -7.21 20.75 -33.52
C ALA A 229 -7.21 19.40 -32.79
N ILE A 230 -7.89 18.40 -33.36
CA ILE A 230 -7.99 17.07 -32.73
C ILE A 230 -6.60 16.44 -32.63
N ILE A 231 -6.15 16.22 -31.39
CA ILE A 231 -4.88 15.56 -31.09
C ILE A 231 -5.07 14.06 -31.14
N THR A 232 -4.10 13.35 -31.72
CA THR A 232 -4.13 11.89 -31.90
C THR A 232 -2.99 11.17 -31.16
N LYS A 233 -1.97 11.90 -30.70
CA LYS A 233 -0.90 11.43 -29.80
C LYS A 233 -0.08 12.60 -29.26
N TYR A 234 0.68 12.32 -28.20
CA TYR A 234 1.71 13.21 -27.67
C TYR A 234 3.09 12.58 -27.81
N ARG A 235 4.14 13.40 -27.76
CA ARG A 235 5.52 12.93 -27.64
C ARG A 235 6.26 13.70 -26.57
N VAL A 236 6.84 12.97 -25.63
CA VAL A 236 7.72 13.49 -24.58
C VAL A 236 9.16 13.15 -24.97
N VAL A 237 10.06 14.13 -24.98
CA VAL A 237 11.47 13.90 -25.32
C VAL A 237 12.38 14.51 -24.26
N TRP A 238 13.57 13.92 -24.04
CA TRP A 238 14.51 14.39 -23.03
C TRP A 238 15.98 14.39 -23.48
N SER A 239 16.76 15.28 -22.87
CA SER A 239 18.20 15.41 -23.08
C SER A 239 18.89 15.91 -21.80
N SER A 240 20.19 15.71 -21.67
CA SER A 240 21.01 16.33 -20.62
C SER A 240 21.41 17.78 -20.94
N PHE A 241 21.01 18.31 -22.10
CA PHE A 241 21.30 19.68 -22.54
C PHE A 241 20.02 20.43 -22.92
N PRO A 242 19.92 21.75 -22.63
CA PRO A 242 18.73 22.55 -22.95
C PRO A 242 18.51 22.74 -24.46
N SER A 243 19.52 22.45 -25.28
CA SER A 243 19.44 22.42 -26.75
C SER A 243 18.78 21.16 -27.31
N PHE A 244 18.47 20.16 -26.48
CA PHE A 244 18.02 18.81 -26.87
C PHE A 244 18.96 18.09 -27.86
N SER A 245 20.25 18.46 -27.88
CA SER A 245 21.27 17.88 -28.74
C SER A 245 22.50 17.46 -27.93
N PRO A 246 22.87 16.17 -27.88
CA PRO A 246 22.14 15.03 -28.44
C PRO A 246 20.81 14.77 -27.72
N LEU A 247 19.85 14.17 -28.43
CA LEU A 247 18.63 13.64 -27.81
C LEU A 247 18.97 12.32 -27.10
N LEU A 248 18.51 12.16 -25.85
CA LEU A 248 18.77 10.95 -25.05
C LEU A 248 17.63 9.92 -25.13
N GLY A 249 16.40 10.35 -25.38
CA GLY A 249 15.28 9.47 -25.63
C GLY A 249 13.96 10.19 -25.88
N GLU A 250 12.96 9.41 -26.30
CA GLU A 250 11.58 9.85 -26.51
C GLU A 250 10.57 8.77 -26.09
N ILE A 251 9.38 9.21 -25.71
CA ILE A 251 8.19 8.39 -25.44
C ILE A 251 7.05 8.98 -26.29
N VAL A 252 6.35 8.14 -27.05
CA VAL A 252 5.12 8.52 -27.77
C VAL A 252 3.93 7.98 -26.98
N VAL A 253 3.03 8.88 -26.59
CA VAL A 253 1.81 8.56 -25.87
C VAL A 253 0.66 8.56 -26.88
N GLU A 254 0.25 7.37 -27.32
CA GLU A 254 -0.83 7.19 -28.29
C GLU A 254 -2.23 7.31 -27.66
N ASP A 255 -2.37 6.95 -26.39
CA ASP A 255 -3.62 7.13 -25.64
C ASP A 255 -3.73 8.58 -25.18
N THR A 256 -4.55 9.36 -25.88
CA THR A 256 -4.75 10.79 -25.58
C THR A 256 -5.48 11.05 -24.27
N THR A 257 -6.02 10.02 -23.60
CA THR A 257 -6.59 10.15 -22.24
C THR A 257 -5.51 10.13 -21.16
N LEU A 258 -4.35 9.55 -21.45
CA LEU A 258 -3.21 9.46 -20.52
C LEU A 258 -2.31 10.70 -20.64
N LEU A 259 -2.72 11.79 -19.99
CA LEU A 259 -1.97 13.06 -19.96
C LEU A 259 -0.77 13.06 -18.98
N GLN A 260 -0.14 11.89 -18.79
CA GLN A 260 1.05 11.69 -17.95
C GLN A 260 1.92 10.53 -18.46
N CYS A 261 3.22 10.56 -18.17
CA CYS A 261 4.13 9.42 -18.36
C CYS A 261 5.29 9.42 -17.34
N ASP A 262 5.91 8.25 -17.16
CA ASP A 262 7.11 8.07 -16.34
C ASP A 262 8.32 7.75 -17.24
N ILE A 263 9.34 8.61 -17.20
CA ILE A 263 10.65 8.39 -17.84
C ILE A 263 11.50 7.60 -16.87
N THR A 264 11.88 6.36 -17.22
CA THR A 264 12.60 5.42 -16.34
C THR A 264 13.99 5.06 -16.88
N GLY A 265 14.83 4.44 -16.04
CA GLY A 265 16.18 4.03 -16.43
C GLY A 265 17.18 5.19 -16.57
N LEU A 266 16.87 6.35 -15.98
CA LEU A 266 17.73 7.52 -16.01
C LEU A 266 18.88 7.36 -15.02
N ARG A 267 20.06 7.90 -15.37
CA ARG A 267 21.21 7.94 -14.46
C ARG A 267 20.94 8.95 -13.33
N ALA A 268 21.05 8.47 -12.09
CA ALA A 268 20.97 9.29 -10.88
C ALA A 268 22.00 10.43 -10.88
N GLY A 269 21.62 11.58 -10.33
CA GLY A 269 22.46 12.77 -10.20
C GLY A 269 22.72 13.55 -11.49
N VAL A 270 22.04 13.23 -12.59
CA VAL A 270 22.17 13.93 -13.89
C VAL A 270 20.92 14.78 -14.14
N HIS A 271 21.10 16.02 -14.59
CA HIS A 271 19.98 16.87 -15.00
C HIS A 271 19.40 16.42 -16.35
N TYR A 272 18.07 16.36 -16.46
CA TYR A 272 17.38 16.13 -17.72
C TYR A 272 16.37 17.23 -18.01
N TYR A 273 16.50 17.84 -19.18
CA TYR A 273 15.54 18.77 -19.77
C TYR A 273 14.45 17.98 -20.49
N VAL A 274 13.19 18.42 -20.36
CA VAL A 274 12.03 17.75 -20.95
C VAL A 274 11.16 18.73 -21.73
N GLN A 275 10.68 18.30 -22.89
CA GLN A 275 9.68 19.02 -23.67
C GLN A 275 8.64 18.04 -24.22
N VAL A 276 7.42 18.54 -24.43
CA VAL A 276 6.28 17.74 -24.91
C VAL A 276 5.68 18.38 -26.16
N PHE A 277 5.34 17.54 -27.13
CA PHE A 277 4.70 17.90 -28.40
C PHE A 277 3.30 17.26 -28.47
N ALA A 278 2.34 17.97 -29.03
CA ALA A 278 1.07 17.41 -29.50
C ALA A 278 1.18 17.02 -30.98
N TYR A 279 0.34 16.11 -31.47
CA TYR A 279 0.31 15.69 -32.88
C TYR A 279 -1.10 15.56 -33.42
N ASN A 280 -1.25 15.86 -34.71
CA ASN A 280 -2.43 15.49 -35.50
C ASN A 280 -2.01 15.10 -36.93
N MET A 281 -3.00 14.91 -37.80
CA MET A 281 -2.83 14.57 -39.22
C MET A 281 -1.88 15.47 -40.05
N LYS A 282 -1.50 16.66 -39.56
CA LYS A 282 -0.60 17.63 -40.20
C LYS A 282 0.83 17.54 -39.69
N GLY A 283 1.05 17.05 -38.47
CA GLY A 283 2.38 16.95 -37.87
C GLY A 283 2.38 17.24 -36.37
N TRP A 284 3.59 17.40 -35.84
CA TRP A 284 3.85 17.81 -34.46
C TRP A 284 3.62 19.32 -34.28
N SER A 285 3.18 19.72 -33.09
CA SER A 285 3.18 21.11 -32.62
C SER A 285 4.60 21.66 -32.47
N GLU A 286 4.72 22.94 -32.15
CA GLU A 286 5.91 23.45 -31.45
C GLU A 286 6.07 22.75 -30.08
N PRO A 287 7.29 22.65 -29.51
CA PRO A 287 7.51 22.04 -28.21
C PRO A 287 7.03 22.94 -27.05
N GLN A 288 6.37 22.34 -26.06
CA GLN A 288 6.22 22.94 -24.74
C GLN A 288 7.33 22.45 -23.80
N MET A 289 8.15 23.37 -23.30
CA MET A 289 9.10 23.09 -22.22
C MET A 289 8.38 22.76 -20.91
N SER A 290 8.92 21.82 -20.14
CA SER A 290 8.42 21.54 -18.80
C SER A 290 8.70 22.66 -17.80
N VAL A 291 7.94 22.67 -16.70
CA VAL A 291 8.20 23.50 -15.52
C VAL A 291 8.35 22.58 -14.29
N PRO A 292 9.52 22.54 -13.62
CA PRO A 292 10.79 23.16 -14.02
C PRO A 292 11.31 22.66 -15.38
N SER A 293 12.19 23.43 -16.00
CA SER A 293 12.77 23.15 -17.33
C SER A 293 13.68 21.93 -17.35
N CYS A 294 14.23 21.55 -16.20
CA CYS A 294 14.93 20.30 -15.97
C CYS A 294 14.71 19.79 -14.55
N ALA A 295 15.01 18.51 -14.32
CA ALA A 295 15.02 17.89 -12.99
C ALA A 295 16.11 16.83 -12.87
N THR A 296 16.48 16.50 -11.63
CA THR A 296 17.59 15.60 -11.30
C THR A 296 17.07 14.33 -10.61
N PRO A 297 17.03 13.15 -11.28
CA PRO A 297 16.73 11.88 -10.62
C PRO A 297 17.70 11.67 -9.45
N SER A 298 17.17 11.72 -8.24
CA SER A 298 17.93 11.75 -7.00
C SER A 298 16.99 11.52 -5.83
N GLY A 299 17.46 10.92 -4.74
CA GLY A 299 16.69 10.73 -3.52
C GLY A 299 17.32 11.44 -2.32
N TRP A 300 16.52 11.61 -1.26
CA TRP A 300 17.00 12.12 0.04
C TRP A 300 18.24 11.36 0.56
N ARG A 301 18.36 10.05 0.26
CA ARG A 301 19.52 9.21 0.58
C ARG A 301 20.83 9.69 -0.06
N ASP A 302 20.79 10.47 -1.15
CA ASP A 302 21.98 10.99 -1.84
C ASP A 302 22.67 12.15 -1.08
N VAL A 303 22.09 12.60 0.04
CA VAL A 303 22.71 13.60 0.94
C VAL A 303 23.70 12.93 1.90
N ASP A 304 23.25 11.87 2.59
CA ASP A 304 23.98 11.22 3.69
C ASP A 304 24.46 9.79 3.35
N ALA A 305 24.24 9.33 2.11
CA ALA A 305 24.56 7.97 1.62
C ALA A 305 23.96 6.81 2.43
N ARG A 306 22.82 7.02 3.10
CA ARG A 306 22.19 5.99 3.97
C ARG A 306 21.56 4.84 3.17
N VAL A 307 21.93 3.61 3.50
CA VAL A 307 21.37 2.36 2.94
C VAL A 307 19.95 2.10 3.49
N PRO A 308 19.04 1.43 2.75
CA PRO A 308 17.74 1.01 3.28
C PRO A 308 17.88 0.01 4.45
N ARG A 309 17.12 0.24 5.54
CA ARG A 309 17.29 -0.45 6.83
C ARG A 309 17.11 -1.97 6.79
N VAL A 310 16.14 -2.48 6.05
CA VAL A 310 15.77 -3.91 6.05
C VAL A 310 16.61 -4.74 5.05
N ASN A 311 17.51 -4.10 4.30
CA ASN A 311 18.30 -4.74 3.25
C ASN A 311 19.36 -5.70 3.84
N GLY A 312 19.36 -6.98 3.44
CA GLY A 312 20.28 -8.01 3.95
C GLY A 312 19.89 -8.62 5.32
N LEU A 313 18.95 -8.01 6.04
CA LEU A 313 18.55 -8.48 7.37
C LEU A 313 17.73 -9.79 7.31
N SER A 314 16.96 -9.99 6.25
CA SER A 314 16.14 -11.20 6.06
C SER A 314 17.00 -12.44 5.82
N GLU A 315 18.05 -12.29 5.01
CA GLU A 315 19.06 -13.31 4.75
C GLU A 315 19.80 -13.71 6.03
N THR A 316 20.08 -12.73 6.90
CA THR A 316 20.73 -12.94 8.20
C THR A 316 19.82 -13.73 9.16
N LEU A 317 18.53 -13.38 9.24
CA LEU A 317 17.55 -14.15 10.02
C LEU A 317 17.38 -15.59 9.52
N LEU A 318 17.43 -15.82 8.20
CA LEU A 318 17.39 -17.17 7.63
C LEU A 318 18.63 -18.00 8.02
N GLN A 319 19.82 -17.38 8.11
CA GLN A 319 21.02 -18.05 8.61
C GLN A 319 20.89 -18.42 10.10
N ILE A 320 20.41 -17.50 10.94
CA ILE A 320 20.12 -17.76 12.36
C ILE A 320 19.13 -18.93 12.51
N LEU A 321 18.04 -18.93 11.74
CA LEU A 321 17.05 -20.02 11.71
C LEU A 321 17.63 -21.37 11.26
N GLY A 322 18.61 -21.37 10.36
CA GLY A 322 19.38 -22.56 9.98
C GLY A 322 20.21 -23.09 11.15
N GLN A 323 21.00 -22.23 11.78
CA GLN A 323 21.88 -22.59 12.89
C GLN A 323 21.10 -23.12 14.11
N ILE A 324 19.93 -22.56 14.41
CA ILE A 324 19.01 -23.09 15.45
C ILE A 324 18.62 -24.55 15.15
N LYS A 325 18.26 -24.85 13.89
CA LYS A 325 17.85 -26.21 13.49
C LYS A 325 19.01 -27.20 13.54
N GLU A 326 20.22 -26.78 13.16
CA GLU A 326 21.44 -27.60 13.26
C GLU A 326 21.79 -27.93 14.72
N LEU A 327 21.76 -26.93 15.61
CA LEU A 327 21.97 -27.14 17.05
C LEU A 327 21.00 -28.18 17.63
N HIS A 328 19.73 -28.13 17.22
CA HIS A 328 18.73 -29.05 17.72
C HIS A 328 18.89 -30.48 17.15
N GLN A 329 19.26 -30.63 15.87
CA GLN A 329 19.54 -31.94 15.26
C GLN A 329 20.65 -32.68 16.02
N HIS A 330 21.74 -31.99 16.36
CA HIS A 330 22.86 -32.58 17.11
C HIS A 330 22.48 -33.07 18.52
N CYS A 331 21.43 -32.52 19.14
CA CYS A 331 20.95 -32.99 20.44
C CYS A 331 20.14 -34.30 20.35
N VAL A 332 19.24 -34.41 19.37
CA VAL A 332 18.37 -35.60 19.20
C VAL A 332 19.20 -36.85 18.83
N CYS A 333 20.36 -36.69 18.19
CA CYS A 333 21.25 -37.79 17.85
C CYS A 333 21.85 -38.53 19.07
N HIS A 334 21.88 -37.91 20.26
CA HIS A 334 22.49 -38.51 21.44
C HIS A 334 21.51 -39.34 22.30
N ASP A 335 20.22 -39.02 22.26
CA ASP A 335 19.16 -39.79 22.92
C ASP A 335 18.62 -40.89 21.99
N GLN A 336 19.37 -41.99 21.87
CA GLN A 336 18.79 -43.28 21.47
C GLN A 336 17.89 -43.81 22.60
N CYS A 337 16.73 -43.17 22.77
CA CYS A 337 15.68 -43.61 23.66
C CYS A 337 15.20 -45.00 23.20
N LYS A 338 15.63 -46.03 23.93
CA LYS A 338 15.30 -47.43 23.62
C LYS A 338 13.78 -47.56 23.51
N GLY A 339 13.29 -48.05 22.37
CA GLY A 339 11.87 -48.21 22.11
C GLY A 339 11.15 -48.94 23.25
N PRO A 340 9.88 -48.61 23.52
CA PRO A 340 9.17 -49.09 24.71
C PRO A 340 9.18 -50.63 24.77
N PRO A 341 9.51 -51.24 25.91
CA PRO A 341 9.51 -52.68 26.03
C PRO A 341 8.10 -53.23 25.74
N ASN A 342 8.04 -54.31 24.97
CA ASN A 342 6.81 -54.96 24.51
C ASN A 342 6.01 -55.56 25.70
N ILE A 343 5.29 -54.72 26.44
CA ILE A 343 4.30 -55.16 27.43
C ILE A 343 3.08 -55.66 26.66
N ARG A 344 2.83 -56.97 26.75
CA ARG A 344 1.72 -57.65 26.08
C ARG A 344 0.38 -56.99 26.44
N LYS A 345 -0.38 -56.60 25.42
CA LYS A 345 -1.73 -56.04 25.58
C LYS A 345 -2.68 -57.09 26.15
N HIS A 346 -2.96 -57.03 27.45
CA HIS A 346 -4.15 -57.67 28.00
C HIS A 346 -5.37 -56.81 27.65
N SER A 347 -6.20 -57.33 26.73
CA SER A 347 -7.49 -56.74 26.40
C SER A 347 -8.47 -56.97 27.55
N VAL A 348 -8.62 -55.98 28.42
CA VAL A 348 -9.75 -55.89 29.35
C VAL A 348 -10.77 -54.91 28.77
N SER A 349 -12.04 -55.30 28.74
CA SER A 349 -13.12 -54.52 28.14
C SER A 349 -13.22 -53.13 28.77
N LYS A 350 -13.30 -52.10 27.93
CA LYS A 350 -13.42 -50.71 28.39
C LYS A 350 -14.74 -50.55 29.17
N SER A 351 -14.60 -50.17 30.44
CA SER A 351 -15.70 -49.92 31.36
C SER A 351 -16.69 -48.88 30.81
N LEU A 352 -17.97 -49.05 31.13
CA LEU A 352 -19.09 -48.14 30.81
C LEU A 352 -18.92 -46.69 31.34
N ARG A 353 -17.83 -46.39 32.06
CA ARG A 353 -17.46 -45.04 32.53
C ARG A 353 -17.16 -44.03 31.40
N HIS A 354 -16.97 -44.47 30.16
CA HIS A 354 -16.81 -43.56 29.01
C HIS A 354 -18.15 -42.98 28.48
N LEU A 355 -19.32 -43.44 28.95
CA LEU A 355 -20.61 -42.87 28.54
C LEU A 355 -20.95 -41.52 29.21
N PHE A 356 -20.15 -41.08 30.20
CA PHE A 356 -20.40 -39.86 30.97
C PHE A 356 -19.15 -38.97 31.11
N GLN A 357 -18.29 -38.92 30.07
CA GLN A 357 -17.34 -37.81 29.95
C GLN A 357 -18.07 -36.55 29.46
N PRO A 358 -17.75 -35.34 29.98
CA PRO A 358 -18.28 -34.10 29.42
C PRO A 358 -17.97 -34.01 27.93
N THR A 359 -19.00 -33.74 27.11
CA THR A 359 -18.90 -33.73 25.64
C THR A 359 -18.08 -32.56 25.09
N SER A 360 -17.74 -31.58 25.93
CA SER A 360 -16.92 -30.42 25.58
C SER A 360 -15.63 -30.41 26.40
N LYS A 361 -14.49 -30.32 25.69
CA LYS A 361 -13.18 -30.01 26.29
C LYS A 361 -12.95 -28.51 26.49
N PHE A 362 -13.89 -27.67 26.06
CA PHE A 362 -13.78 -26.22 26.17
C PHE A 362 -14.36 -25.72 27.49
N VAL A 363 -13.76 -24.67 28.03
CA VAL A 363 -14.09 -24.10 29.34
C VAL A 363 -15.36 -23.25 29.25
N LYS A 364 -16.38 -23.60 30.05
CA LYS A 364 -17.67 -22.87 30.12
C LYS A 364 -17.64 -21.66 31.06
N SER A 365 -16.86 -21.79 32.14
CA SER A 365 -16.80 -20.86 33.27
C SER A 365 -15.35 -20.73 33.70
N LEU A 366 -14.84 -19.51 33.83
CA LEU A 366 -13.46 -19.29 34.27
C LEU A 366 -13.29 -19.62 35.76
N LYS A 367 -12.18 -20.28 36.09
CA LYS A 367 -11.57 -20.30 37.42
C LYS A 367 -10.31 -19.42 37.39
N ARG A 368 -9.73 -19.11 38.56
CA ARG A 368 -8.45 -18.39 38.64
C ARG A 368 -7.39 -19.09 37.78
N GLY A 369 -6.87 -18.38 36.78
CA GLY A 369 -5.94 -18.95 35.81
C GLY A 369 -5.81 -18.16 34.49
N LEU A 370 -5.00 -18.71 33.59
CA LEU A 370 -4.71 -18.24 32.24
C LEU A 370 -5.48 -19.09 31.21
N TYR A 371 -6.09 -18.44 30.22
CA TYR A 371 -6.92 -19.07 29.20
C TYR A 371 -6.59 -18.54 27.81
N LEU A 372 -6.79 -19.38 26.79
CA LEU A 372 -6.79 -19.01 25.38
C LEU A 372 -8.23 -19.06 24.84
N ALA A 373 -8.68 -17.98 24.21
CA ALA A 373 -9.94 -17.92 23.47
C ALA A 373 -9.68 -17.77 21.97
N CYS A 374 -10.19 -18.67 21.14
CA CYS A 374 -10.07 -18.59 19.68
C CYS A 374 -11.36 -18.04 19.06
N VAL A 375 -11.24 -17.00 18.23
CA VAL A 375 -12.36 -16.40 17.50
C VAL A 375 -12.06 -16.40 16.00
N PHE A 376 -12.53 -17.44 15.33
CA PHE A 376 -12.66 -17.45 13.86
C PHE A 376 -13.94 -16.73 13.48
N TYR A 377 -13.86 -15.82 12.52
CA TYR A 377 -15.02 -15.05 12.09
C TYR A 377 -15.08 -14.88 10.56
N LYS A 378 -16.30 -14.66 10.08
CA LYS A 378 -16.67 -14.37 8.70
C LYS A 378 -17.86 -13.41 8.74
N ASP A 379 -17.70 -12.22 8.15
CA ASP A 379 -18.64 -11.10 8.27
C ASP A 379 -18.94 -10.74 9.74
N ASP A 380 -20.16 -11.01 10.20
CA ASP A 380 -20.68 -10.85 11.57
C ASP A 380 -20.96 -12.21 12.27
N SER A 381 -20.52 -13.32 11.68
CA SER A 381 -20.64 -14.66 12.24
C SER A 381 -19.30 -15.13 12.82
N VAL A 382 -19.36 -15.88 13.91
CA VAL A 382 -18.19 -16.48 14.58
C VAL A 382 -18.39 -17.98 14.75
N VAL A 383 -17.28 -18.72 14.75
CA VAL A 383 -17.27 -20.14 15.08
C VAL A 383 -17.55 -20.32 16.58
N VAL A 384 -18.40 -21.29 16.89
CA VAL A 384 -18.78 -21.68 18.24
C VAL A 384 -18.71 -23.20 18.42
N THR A 385 -18.60 -23.62 19.68
CA THR A 385 -18.69 -25.02 20.07
C THR A 385 -20.09 -25.59 19.81
N ALA A 386 -20.24 -26.91 19.94
CA ALA A 386 -21.55 -27.57 19.88
C ALA A 386 -22.59 -27.00 20.87
N GLU A 387 -22.15 -26.29 21.90
CA GLU A 387 -22.95 -25.70 22.98
C GLU A 387 -23.21 -24.19 22.80
N GLU A 388 -22.96 -23.66 21.59
CA GLU A 388 -23.09 -22.22 21.23
C GLU A 388 -22.21 -21.28 22.07
N GLN A 389 -21.02 -21.71 22.47
CA GLN A 389 -20.03 -20.89 23.19
C GLN A 389 -18.76 -20.68 22.35
N LEU A 390 -17.94 -19.67 22.67
CA LEU A 390 -16.62 -19.53 22.03
C LEU A 390 -15.70 -20.69 22.44
N PRO A 391 -14.81 -21.17 21.54
CA PRO A 391 -13.73 -22.09 21.90
C PRO A 391 -12.75 -21.43 22.89
N VAL A 392 -12.81 -21.86 24.16
CA VAL A 392 -11.91 -21.40 25.24
C VAL A 392 -11.22 -22.59 25.89
N MET A 393 -9.90 -22.51 26.11
CA MET A 393 -9.09 -23.55 26.73
C MET A 393 -8.29 -22.99 27.91
N GLU A 394 -8.18 -23.79 28.98
CA GLU A 394 -7.35 -23.52 30.15
C GLU A 394 -5.88 -23.81 29.85
N VAL A 395 -4.99 -22.94 30.32
CA VAL A 395 -3.53 -23.09 30.16
C VAL A 395 -2.88 -23.40 31.49
N ASP A 396 -3.14 -22.55 32.50
CA ASP A 396 -2.44 -22.60 33.79
C ASP A 396 -3.34 -22.04 34.90
N ASP A 397 -3.33 -22.66 36.07
CA ASP A 397 -4.11 -22.24 37.25
C ASP A 397 -3.33 -21.28 38.18
N SER A 398 -2.01 -21.18 37.98
CA SER A 398 -1.05 -20.60 38.92
C SER A 398 -0.18 -19.49 38.31
N TYR A 399 -0.74 -18.76 37.33
CA TYR A 399 -0.03 -17.73 36.55
C TYR A 399 0.17 -16.38 37.27
N SER A 400 1.35 -15.77 37.11
CA SER A 400 1.77 -14.58 37.87
C SER A 400 2.49 -13.46 37.10
N SER A 401 3.21 -13.74 35.99
CA SER A 401 3.95 -12.73 35.22
C SER A 401 3.39 -12.61 33.81
N LEU A 402 2.83 -11.44 33.44
CA LEU A 402 1.96 -11.36 32.26
C LEU A 402 2.60 -10.79 30.99
N THR A 403 3.52 -9.83 31.10
CA THR A 403 3.91 -8.98 29.97
C THR A 403 4.89 -9.67 29.02
N GLN A 404 5.99 -10.23 29.54
CA GLN A 404 7.01 -10.89 28.70
C GLN A 404 6.47 -12.16 28.02
N ASP A 405 5.69 -12.98 28.74
CA ASP A 405 5.10 -14.20 28.18
C ASP A 405 3.98 -13.90 27.18
N PHE A 406 3.24 -12.79 27.34
CA PHE A 406 2.31 -12.31 26.32
C PHE A 406 3.00 -11.86 25.03
N LEU A 407 4.12 -11.16 25.14
CA LEU A 407 4.93 -10.73 23.99
C LEU A 407 5.55 -11.93 23.27
N TRP A 408 6.13 -12.88 24.02
CA TRP A 408 6.61 -14.15 23.47
C TRP A 408 5.48 -14.92 22.76
N PHE A 409 4.31 -15.05 23.39
CA PHE A 409 3.13 -15.67 22.79
C PHE A 409 2.66 -14.94 21.51
N THR A 410 2.75 -13.62 21.46
CA THR A 410 2.45 -12.82 20.26
C THR A 410 3.48 -13.03 19.14
N LYS A 411 4.73 -13.40 19.46
CA LYS A 411 5.70 -13.88 18.45
C LYS A 411 5.36 -15.31 18.01
N VAL A 412 4.93 -16.20 18.92
CA VAL A 412 4.55 -17.60 18.62
C VAL A 412 3.43 -17.72 17.58
N THR A 413 2.54 -16.72 17.42
CA THR A 413 1.51 -16.72 16.36
C THR A 413 2.04 -16.52 14.93
N TYR A 414 3.36 -16.46 14.75
CA TYR A 414 4.04 -16.57 13.45
C TYR A 414 4.65 -17.97 13.21
N LEU A 415 4.47 -18.92 14.13
CA LEU A 415 5.12 -20.25 14.14
C LEU A 415 4.12 -21.42 14.09
N TRP A 416 2.93 -21.22 13.51
CA TRP A 416 1.83 -22.21 13.55
C TRP A 416 2.21 -23.62 13.08
N GLU A 417 3.08 -23.72 12.06
CA GLU A 417 3.61 -24.98 11.54
C GLU A 417 4.64 -25.64 12.47
N ASP A 418 5.38 -24.86 13.26
CA ASP A 418 6.48 -25.34 14.12
C ASP A 418 6.04 -25.68 15.55
N ILE A 419 4.77 -25.47 15.95
CA ILE A 419 4.34 -25.68 17.36
C ILE A 419 4.64 -27.10 17.86
N GLN A 420 4.44 -28.12 17.02
CA GLN A 420 4.77 -29.50 17.39
C GLN A 420 6.28 -29.71 17.55
N TRP A 421 7.09 -29.04 16.72
CA TRP A 421 8.55 -29.08 16.82
C TRP A 421 9.03 -28.35 18.09
N LEU A 422 8.49 -27.18 18.43
CA LEU A 422 8.79 -26.47 19.68
C LEU A 422 8.47 -27.31 20.93
N GLN A 423 7.39 -28.08 20.92
CA GLN A 423 7.10 -29.04 21.99
C GLN A 423 8.12 -30.17 22.07
N GLN A 424 8.50 -30.75 20.93
CA GLN A 424 9.51 -31.81 20.88
C GLN A 424 10.84 -31.32 21.45
N CYS A 425 11.23 -30.08 21.14
CA CYS A 425 12.46 -29.45 21.63
C CYS A 425 12.54 -29.38 23.17
N ALA A 426 11.40 -29.31 23.85
CA ALA A 426 11.29 -29.23 25.29
C ALA A 426 10.87 -30.56 25.97
N SER A 427 10.65 -31.63 25.20
CA SER A 427 9.98 -32.85 25.67
C SER A 427 10.75 -33.66 26.73
N SER A 428 12.06 -33.43 26.87
CA SER A 428 12.91 -33.99 27.92
C SER A 428 12.89 -33.20 29.24
N THR A 429 12.26 -32.03 29.30
CA THR A 429 12.33 -31.14 30.49
C THR A 429 11.53 -31.69 31.66
N HIS A 430 12.13 -31.77 32.85
CA HIS A 430 11.43 -32.19 34.06
C HIS A 430 10.36 -31.18 34.54
N PRO A 431 9.31 -31.63 35.27
CA PRO A 431 8.31 -30.75 35.87
C PRO A 431 8.86 -29.83 36.99
N SER A 432 10.16 -29.93 37.29
CA SER A 432 10.89 -29.10 38.25
C SER A 432 11.44 -27.79 37.67
N CYS A 433 11.17 -27.49 36.39
CA CYS A 433 11.72 -26.33 35.71
C CYS A 433 11.08 -24.98 36.12
N SER A 434 11.70 -23.86 35.72
CA SER A 434 11.23 -22.51 36.09
C SER A 434 9.78 -22.24 35.69
N CYS A 435 9.05 -21.44 36.47
CA CYS A 435 7.64 -21.10 36.20
C CYS A 435 7.40 -20.54 34.79
N THR A 436 8.25 -19.64 34.30
CA THR A 436 8.18 -19.11 32.92
C THR A 436 8.26 -20.23 31.87
N LEU A 437 9.22 -21.15 32.01
CA LEU A 437 9.31 -22.30 31.10
C LEU A 437 8.06 -23.19 31.21
N GLN A 438 7.61 -23.51 32.43
CA GLN A 438 6.37 -24.29 32.62
C GLN A 438 5.17 -23.67 31.93
N THR A 439 4.92 -22.36 32.12
CA THR A 439 3.79 -21.69 31.48
C THR A 439 3.93 -21.65 29.96
N ARG A 440 5.13 -21.40 29.41
CA ARG A 440 5.35 -21.48 27.95
C ARG A 440 5.08 -22.87 27.38
N LEU A 441 5.48 -23.93 28.08
CA LEU A 441 5.16 -25.31 27.68
C LEU A 441 3.66 -25.63 27.78
N LYS A 442 2.98 -25.16 28.84
CA LYS A 442 1.52 -25.26 28.96
C LYS A 442 0.80 -24.50 27.83
N ILE A 443 1.27 -23.31 27.45
CA ILE A 443 0.76 -22.55 26.29
C ILE A 443 0.89 -23.40 25.02
N LEU A 444 2.08 -23.92 24.71
CA LEU A 444 2.28 -24.77 23.52
C LEU A 444 1.36 -26.00 23.54
N GLN A 445 1.20 -26.66 24.70
CA GLN A 445 0.29 -27.80 24.88
C GLN A 445 -1.17 -27.43 24.59
N ALA A 446 -1.64 -26.29 25.11
CA ALA A 446 -2.97 -25.78 24.83
C ALA A 446 -3.16 -25.45 23.33
N LEU A 447 -2.15 -24.86 22.67
CA LEU A 447 -2.20 -24.56 21.23
C LEU A 447 -2.32 -25.82 20.38
N THR A 448 -1.53 -26.88 20.63
CA THR A 448 -1.67 -28.14 19.90
C THR A 448 -3.02 -28.82 20.13
N GLN A 449 -3.56 -28.74 21.35
CA GLN A 449 -4.91 -29.24 21.63
C GLN A 449 -5.99 -28.41 20.91
N LEU A 450 -5.84 -27.09 20.84
CA LEU A 450 -6.71 -26.19 20.07
C LEU A 450 -6.66 -26.52 18.57
N GLN A 451 -5.46 -26.62 17.98
CA GLN A 451 -5.26 -27.00 16.57
C GLN A 451 -5.97 -28.33 16.25
N ALA A 452 -5.80 -29.34 17.11
CA ALA A 452 -6.42 -30.66 16.94
C ALA A 452 -7.95 -30.67 17.11
N LEU A 453 -8.51 -29.84 18.01
CA LEU A 453 -9.96 -29.76 18.24
C LEU A 453 -10.70 -28.89 17.23
N LEU A 454 -10.04 -27.86 16.72
CA LEU A 454 -10.61 -26.93 15.74
C LEU A 454 -10.38 -27.40 14.30
N GLY A 455 -9.41 -28.29 14.08
CA GLY A 455 -9.13 -28.88 12.77
C GLY A 455 -8.27 -27.99 11.86
N THR A 456 -7.52 -27.05 12.42
CA THR A 456 -6.70 -26.10 11.65
C THR A 456 -5.39 -25.78 12.36
N GLN A 457 -4.31 -25.53 11.60
CA GLN A 457 -3.01 -25.18 12.17
C GLN A 457 -2.93 -23.69 12.55
N ASP A 458 -3.47 -22.81 11.72
CA ASP A 458 -3.50 -21.37 11.98
C ASP A 458 -4.68 -21.01 12.91
N LEU A 459 -4.36 -20.61 14.14
CA LEU A 459 -5.35 -20.16 15.13
C LEU A 459 -5.59 -18.64 15.09
N GLY A 460 -4.88 -17.89 14.22
CA GLY A 460 -5.03 -16.44 14.03
C GLY A 460 -3.89 -15.60 14.60
N GLN A 461 -4.20 -14.37 14.99
CA GLN A 461 -3.28 -13.42 15.60
C GLN A 461 -3.78 -12.95 16.97
N VAL A 462 -2.85 -12.64 17.87
CA VAL A 462 -3.18 -12.18 19.23
C VAL A 462 -3.80 -10.78 19.20
N TYR A 463 -4.93 -10.59 19.89
CA TYR A 463 -5.44 -9.26 20.19
C TYR A 463 -4.51 -8.56 21.20
N PHE A 464 -4.11 -7.32 20.91
CA PHE A 464 -2.98 -6.61 21.53
C PHE A 464 -2.97 -6.45 23.06
N GLU A 465 -4.05 -6.78 23.76
CA GLU A 465 -4.20 -6.58 25.20
C GLU A 465 -4.95 -7.77 25.85
N PRO A 466 -4.33 -8.47 26.82
CA PRO A 466 -4.96 -9.52 27.61
C PRO A 466 -6.20 -9.01 28.35
N LEU A 467 -7.28 -9.78 28.31
CA LEU A 467 -8.47 -9.49 29.13
C LEU A 467 -8.27 -10.03 30.53
N ARG A 468 -8.32 -9.16 31.54
CA ARG A 468 -8.26 -9.55 32.97
C ARG A 468 -9.58 -9.22 33.66
N ASP A 469 -9.98 -10.05 34.62
CA ASP A 469 -11.08 -9.74 35.53
C ASP A 469 -10.62 -9.65 37.00
N LYS A 470 -11.53 -9.19 37.86
CA LYS A 470 -11.30 -8.97 39.29
C LYS A 470 -11.07 -10.27 40.08
N HIS A 471 -11.40 -11.43 39.51
CA HIS A 471 -11.11 -12.73 40.12
C HIS A 471 -9.66 -13.18 39.88
N GLY A 472 -8.93 -12.46 39.02
CA GLY A 472 -7.56 -12.77 38.61
C GLY A 472 -7.49 -13.71 37.40
N ASN A 473 -8.59 -13.89 36.67
CA ASN A 473 -8.57 -14.68 35.43
C ASN A 473 -7.97 -13.83 34.31
N THR A 474 -7.15 -14.44 33.45
CA THR A 474 -6.62 -13.79 32.24
C THR A 474 -7.02 -14.59 31.00
N VAL A 475 -7.60 -13.93 30.01
CA VAL A 475 -7.94 -14.50 28.70
C VAL A 475 -7.10 -13.82 27.62
N LEU A 476 -6.23 -14.60 26.96
CA LEU A 476 -5.56 -14.19 25.73
C LEU A 476 -6.49 -14.54 24.56
N VAL A 477 -6.65 -13.62 23.62
CA VAL A 477 -7.64 -13.73 22.54
C VAL A 477 -6.92 -13.85 21.21
N LEU A 478 -7.15 -14.96 20.52
CA LEU A 478 -6.71 -15.21 19.15
C LEU A 478 -7.85 -14.88 18.19
N LEU A 479 -7.56 -14.09 17.15
CA LEU A 479 -8.52 -13.62 16.16
C LEU A 479 -8.09 -14.10 14.77
N ARG A 480 -8.97 -14.76 14.02
CA ARG A 480 -8.71 -15.17 12.63
C ARG A 480 -9.88 -14.78 11.72
N ASP A 481 -9.55 -14.07 10.65
CA ASP A 481 -10.48 -13.71 9.58
C ASP A 481 -10.45 -14.83 8.54
N LEU A 482 -11.57 -15.51 8.30
CA LEU A 482 -11.62 -16.55 7.27
C LEU A 482 -12.03 -16.00 5.89
N GLY A 483 -12.60 -14.78 5.83
CA GLY A 483 -13.08 -14.20 4.58
C GLY A 483 -13.92 -15.17 3.74
N GLY A 484 -13.56 -15.34 2.46
CA GLY A 484 -14.22 -16.29 1.55
C GLY A 484 -13.82 -17.76 1.70
N CYS A 485 -12.86 -18.10 2.57
CA CYS A 485 -12.30 -19.45 2.69
C CYS A 485 -13.28 -20.47 3.30
N SER A 486 -13.09 -21.75 2.97
CA SER A 486 -13.89 -22.91 3.38
C SER A 486 -13.23 -23.80 4.44
N ASP A 487 -12.05 -23.43 4.96
CA ASP A 487 -11.23 -24.20 5.92
C ASP A 487 -11.98 -24.75 7.15
N LEU A 488 -13.08 -24.11 7.56
CA LEU A 488 -13.85 -24.45 8.76
C LEU A 488 -15.37 -24.59 8.49
N ASP A 489 -15.76 -24.99 7.27
CA ASP A 489 -17.18 -25.19 6.90
C ASP A 489 -17.88 -26.29 7.73
N THR A 490 -17.13 -27.23 8.32
CA THR A 490 -17.66 -28.26 9.22
C THR A 490 -17.94 -27.77 10.65
N GLN A 491 -17.51 -26.55 11.01
CA GLN A 491 -17.69 -25.99 12.34
C GLN A 491 -19.06 -25.30 12.49
N ARG A 492 -19.56 -25.17 13.72
CA ARG A 492 -20.83 -24.49 13.99
C ARG A 492 -20.64 -22.98 13.97
N TRP A 493 -21.39 -22.28 13.13
CA TRP A 493 -21.38 -20.82 13.01
C TRP A 493 -22.56 -20.18 13.74
N CYS A 494 -22.32 -19.05 14.41
CA CYS A 494 -23.37 -18.26 15.06
C CYS A 494 -23.17 -16.76 14.81
N LYS A 495 -24.26 -16.02 14.57
CA LYS A 495 -24.22 -14.55 14.46
C LYS A 495 -23.83 -13.94 15.81
N LEU A 496 -22.91 -12.98 15.80
CA LEU A 496 -22.39 -12.34 17.01
C LEU A 496 -23.50 -11.78 17.93
N ILE A 497 -24.50 -11.12 17.33
CA ILE A 497 -25.66 -10.56 18.05
C ILE A 497 -26.41 -11.63 18.85
N LYS A 498 -26.58 -12.85 18.30
CA LYS A 498 -27.27 -13.95 18.99
C LYS A 498 -26.50 -14.39 20.25
N LEU A 499 -25.18 -14.53 20.16
CA LEU A 499 -24.32 -14.89 21.29
C LEU A 499 -24.33 -13.82 22.39
N GLN A 500 -24.28 -12.55 22.00
CA GLN A 500 -24.36 -11.43 22.94
C GLN A 500 -25.71 -11.38 23.67
N LEU A 501 -26.83 -11.68 22.98
CA LEU A 501 -28.15 -11.74 23.59
C LEU A 501 -28.31 -12.92 24.57
N GLN A 502 -27.87 -14.12 24.19
CA GLN A 502 -27.91 -15.33 25.06
C GLN A 502 -27.13 -15.13 26.37
N ARG A 503 -26.05 -14.35 26.33
CA ARG A 503 -25.22 -14.07 27.50
C ARG A 503 -25.82 -13.00 28.43
N LYS A 504 -26.45 -11.96 27.87
CA LYS A 504 -27.19 -10.96 28.67
C LYS A 504 -28.34 -11.57 29.48
N SER A 505 -28.92 -12.69 29.02
CA SER A 505 -29.94 -13.44 29.78
C SER A 505 -29.38 -14.41 30.84
N THR A 506 -28.06 -14.57 30.96
CA THR A 506 -27.42 -15.44 31.96
C THR A 506 -26.53 -14.71 32.96
N SER A 507 -26.10 -13.48 32.67
CA SER A 507 -25.29 -12.64 33.57
C SER A 507 -26.15 -11.99 34.67
N CYS A 508 -26.26 -12.64 35.83
CA CYS A 508 -26.87 -12.08 37.05
C CYS A 508 -25.82 -11.66 38.11
N ALA A 509 -24.54 -11.59 37.73
CA ALA A 509 -23.45 -11.16 38.60
C ALA A 509 -23.29 -9.63 38.59
N GLU A 510 -22.94 -9.04 39.73
CA GLU A 510 -22.70 -7.59 39.86
C GLU A 510 -21.50 -7.10 39.03
N GLU A 511 -20.58 -8.00 38.65
CA GLU A 511 -19.37 -7.68 37.90
C GLU A 511 -19.13 -8.68 36.74
N PRO A 512 -18.69 -8.21 35.55
CA PRO A 512 -18.44 -9.07 34.39
C PRO A 512 -17.09 -9.81 34.49
N THR A 513 -17.08 -11.11 34.16
CA THR A 513 -15.85 -11.90 33.98
C THR A 513 -15.08 -11.47 32.73
N ALA A 514 -13.84 -11.92 32.57
CA ALA A 514 -13.02 -11.64 31.39
C ALA A 514 -13.67 -12.19 30.10
N LEU A 515 -14.40 -13.30 30.21
CA LEU A 515 -15.13 -13.91 29.09
C LEU A 515 -16.45 -13.15 28.77
N ASP A 516 -17.09 -12.51 29.77
CA ASP A 516 -18.23 -11.60 29.54
C ASP A 516 -17.76 -10.34 28.81
N THR A 517 -16.67 -9.74 29.31
CA THR A 517 -15.99 -8.59 28.71
C THR A 517 -15.56 -8.88 27.27
N LEU A 518 -15.08 -10.10 26.98
CA LEU A 518 -14.79 -10.54 25.62
C LEU A 518 -16.03 -10.45 24.72
N LEU A 519 -17.17 -11.07 25.08
CA LEU A 519 -18.35 -11.05 24.21
C LEU A 519 -18.97 -9.66 24.07
N ILE A 520 -18.97 -8.84 25.11
CA ILE A 520 -19.46 -7.46 25.05
C ILE A 520 -18.62 -6.64 24.04
N THR A 521 -17.30 -6.69 24.17
CA THR A 521 -16.36 -5.90 23.34
C THR A 521 -15.95 -6.57 22.03
N LEU A 522 -16.44 -7.78 21.72
CA LEU A 522 -15.92 -8.59 20.61
C LEU A 522 -15.97 -7.84 19.27
N HIS A 523 -17.05 -7.12 19.02
CA HIS A 523 -17.23 -6.29 17.82
C HIS A 523 -16.10 -5.25 17.63
N GLU A 524 -15.61 -4.63 18.71
CA GLU A 524 -14.47 -3.71 18.70
C GLU A 524 -13.16 -4.44 18.37
N LYS A 525 -12.97 -5.64 18.93
CA LYS A 525 -11.79 -6.48 18.69
C LYS A 525 -11.72 -6.99 17.24
N LEU A 526 -12.85 -7.42 16.69
CA LEU A 526 -12.97 -7.77 15.27
C LEU A 526 -12.72 -6.55 14.37
N ALA A 527 -13.24 -5.38 14.74
CA ALA A 527 -12.99 -4.14 14.01
C ALA A 527 -11.50 -3.73 14.06
N TYR A 528 -10.84 -3.81 15.21
CA TYR A 528 -9.39 -3.62 15.35
C TYR A 528 -8.64 -4.59 14.42
N HIS A 529 -8.93 -5.88 14.47
CA HIS A 529 -8.25 -6.91 13.68
C HIS A 529 -8.44 -6.73 12.16
N LYS A 530 -9.62 -6.30 11.70
CA LYS A 530 -9.86 -5.91 10.29
C LYS A 530 -9.09 -4.64 9.87
N ARG A 531 -8.69 -3.78 10.83
CA ARG A 531 -8.06 -2.47 10.56
C ARG A 531 -6.55 -2.48 10.71
N SER A 532 -6.00 -3.27 11.63
CA SER A 532 -4.54 -3.37 11.89
C SER A 532 -3.74 -3.96 10.73
N ARG A 533 -4.41 -4.69 9.82
CA ARG A 533 -3.83 -5.30 8.62
C ARG A 533 -4.04 -4.47 7.35
N LYS A 534 -4.54 -3.23 7.46
CA LYS A 534 -4.71 -2.33 6.30
C LYS A 534 -3.40 -1.60 6.00
N VAL A 535 -3.04 -1.55 4.72
CA VAL A 535 -1.89 -0.77 4.22
C VAL A 535 -2.41 0.58 3.70
N LEU A 536 -1.60 1.63 3.81
CA LEU A 536 -1.90 2.92 3.16
C LEU A 536 -1.76 2.82 1.64
N SER A 537 -2.39 3.72 0.89
CA SER A 537 -2.10 3.86 -0.54
C SER A 537 -0.71 4.48 -0.74
N PRO A 538 -0.01 4.20 -1.85
CA PRO A 538 1.31 4.78 -2.12
C PRO A 538 1.27 6.32 -2.06
N GLY A 539 2.32 6.91 -1.50
CA GLY A 539 2.45 8.37 -1.36
C GLY A 539 3.28 8.81 -0.17
N LEU A 540 3.51 10.12 -0.09
CA LEU A 540 4.24 10.78 0.99
C LEU A 540 3.23 11.25 2.05
N TYR A 541 3.53 11.03 3.32
CA TYR A 541 2.67 11.30 4.46
C TYR A 541 3.38 12.13 5.53
N LEU A 542 2.62 12.95 6.25
CA LEU A 542 3.05 13.58 7.49
C LEU A 542 2.45 12.80 8.67
N GLY A 543 3.29 12.21 9.52
CA GLY A 543 2.89 11.44 10.70
C GLY A 543 3.21 12.15 12.01
N TYR A 544 2.22 12.32 12.88
CA TYR A 544 2.41 12.88 14.23
C TYR A 544 2.77 11.78 15.24
N MET A 545 3.96 11.87 15.82
CA MET A 545 4.42 10.92 16.84
C MET A 545 4.15 11.46 18.26
N LYS A 546 3.29 10.77 19.00
CA LYS A 546 3.02 11.02 20.42
C LYS A 546 3.00 9.72 21.19
N LEU A 547 3.72 9.69 22.31
CA LEU A 547 3.74 8.58 23.25
C LEU A 547 3.06 8.94 24.58
N SER A 548 2.72 7.90 25.32
CA SER A 548 2.38 7.97 26.74
C SER A 548 3.07 6.81 27.47
N SER A 549 3.73 7.08 28.60
CA SER A 549 4.27 6.03 29.47
C SER A 549 3.22 5.59 30.49
N SER A 550 3.13 4.28 30.74
CA SER A 550 2.55 3.75 31.97
C SER A 550 3.65 3.26 32.91
N VAL A 551 3.27 2.69 34.06
CA VAL A 551 4.20 1.99 34.98
C VAL A 551 4.74 0.69 34.35
N GLU A 552 3.97 0.07 33.45
CA GLU A 552 4.31 -1.23 32.85
C GLU A 552 5.05 -1.10 31.51
N GLN A 553 4.75 -0.08 30.70
CA GLN A 553 5.22 0.00 29.31
C GLN A 553 4.99 1.38 28.66
N ILE A 554 5.78 1.69 27.63
CA ILE A 554 5.54 2.80 26.71
C ILE A 554 4.41 2.43 25.74
N ARG A 555 3.51 3.38 25.46
CA ARG A 555 2.42 3.24 24.48
C ARG A 555 2.45 4.35 23.43
N VAL A 556 2.07 4.01 22.21
CA VAL A 556 2.05 4.86 21.00
C VAL A 556 0.61 5.29 20.70
N LEU A 557 0.37 6.58 20.43
CA LEU A 557 -0.93 7.08 19.95
C LEU A 557 -1.14 6.73 18.47
N VAL A 558 -2.27 6.08 18.16
CA VAL A 558 -2.60 5.59 16.81
C VAL A 558 -4.08 5.82 16.44
N PRO A 559 -4.41 5.98 15.14
CA PRO A 559 -5.78 6.17 14.69
C PRO A 559 -6.57 4.86 14.72
N GLN A 560 -7.80 4.90 15.22
CA GLN A 560 -8.67 3.72 15.36
C GLN A 560 -9.03 3.07 14.01
N LYS A 561 -8.83 3.77 12.88
CA LYS A 561 -9.12 3.29 11.51
C LYS A 561 -7.99 2.47 10.89
N ILE A 562 -6.73 2.67 11.31
CA ILE A 562 -5.53 2.05 10.72
C ILE A 562 -4.37 2.09 11.76
N PRO A 563 -4.41 1.22 12.80
CA PRO A 563 -3.58 1.37 14.00
C PRO A 563 -2.12 0.91 13.87
N ASN A 564 -1.70 0.49 12.68
CA ASN A 564 -0.35 0.05 12.31
C ASN A 564 0.55 1.19 11.79
N VAL A 565 0.07 2.43 11.86
CA VAL A 565 0.81 3.68 11.55
C VAL A 565 0.43 4.76 12.57
N PHE A 566 1.23 5.82 12.63
CA PHE A 566 0.90 7.01 13.43
C PHE A 566 -0.34 7.75 12.90
N CYS A 567 -0.84 8.70 13.69
CA CYS A 567 -1.81 9.70 13.23
C CYS A 567 -1.23 10.49 12.05
N HIS A 568 -1.92 10.59 10.92
CA HIS A 568 -1.31 11.13 9.70
C HIS A 568 -2.25 11.88 8.75
N VAL A 569 -1.64 12.60 7.81
CA VAL A 569 -2.23 13.21 6.61
C VAL A 569 -1.37 12.85 5.39
N LYS A 570 -1.98 12.70 4.20
CA LYS A 570 -1.25 12.48 2.95
C LYS A 570 -0.77 13.84 2.41
N ILE A 571 0.54 13.98 2.17
CA ILE A 571 1.15 15.17 1.58
C ILE A 571 0.93 15.14 0.05
N ARG A 572 1.31 14.03 -0.61
CA ARG A 572 1.13 13.83 -2.07
C ARG A 572 1.15 12.35 -2.47
N ASP A 573 0.70 12.04 -3.69
CA ASP A 573 0.65 10.67 -4.24
C ASP A 573 2.03 10.10 -4.61
N ASN A 574 2.98 10.96 -4.95
CA ASN A 574 4.38 10.55 -5.11
C ASN A 574 5.00 10.41 -3.70
N SER A 575 5.51 9.23 -3.34
CA SER A 575 6.20 8.98 -2.06
C SER A 575 7.65 9.41 -2.03
N HIS A 576 8.25 9.64 -3.20
CA HIS A 576 9.67 9.90 -3.32
C HIS A 576 10.02 11.34 -2.91
N VAL A 577 10.97 11.49 -1.98
CA VAL A 577 11.57 12.78 -1.61
C VAL A 577 12.90 12.91 -2.35
N SER A 578 13.02 13.93 -3.20
CA SER A 578 14.24 14.20 -3.96
C SER A 578 15.37 14.76 -3.08
N ARG A 579 16.61 14.72 -3.60
CA ARG A 579 17.76 15.30 -2.90
C ARG A 579 17.58 16.80 -2.66
N GLU A 580 17.10 17.53 -3.68
CA GLU A 580 16.90 18.98 -3.65
C GLU A 580 15.87 19.38 -2.58
N GLU A 581 14.73 18.68 -2.54
CA GLU A 581 13.70 18.83 -1.50
C GLU A 581 14.23 18.55 -0.09
N TRP A 582 15.02 17.48 0.09
CA TRP A 582 15.54 17.09 1.39
C TRP A 582 16.60 18.07 1.90
N GLN A 583 17.53 18.50 1.04
CA GLN A 583 18.55 19.50 1.38
C GLN A 583 17.91 20.85 1.73
N TRP A 584 16.89 21.27 0.98
CA TRP A 584 16.12 22.47 1.32
C TRP A 584 15.49 22.33 2.71
N LEU A 585 14.73 21.25 2.96
CA LEU A 585 14.05 21.06 4.24
C LEU A 585 15.06 21.05 5.40
N GLN A 586 16.18 20.33 5.26
CA GLN A 586 17.28 20.34 6.22
C GLN A 586 17.94 21.72 6.42
N SER A 587 17.82 22.66 5.47
CA SER A 587 18.41 24.00 5.54
C SER A 587 17.55 25.03 6.30
N VAL A 588 16.22 24.90 6.31
CA VAL A 588 15.28 25.88 6.89
C VAL A 588 15.57 26.15 8.38
N ARG A 589 15.71 27.43 8.76
CA ARG A 589 15.89 27.91 10.13
C ARG A 589 14.82 28.92 10.54
N SER A 590 14.37 29.79 9.64
CA SER A 590 13.38 30.84 9.88
C SER A 590 12.33 30.89 8.77
N LEU A 591 11.29 31.71 8.97
CA LEU A 591 10.29 32.00 7.94
C LEU A 591 10.90 32.75 6.73
N ASP A 592 11.98 33.51 6.92
CA ASP A 592 12.65 34.24 5.84
C ASP A 592 13.25 33.28 4.81
N ASP A 593 13.87 32.17 5.26
CA ASP A 593 14.36 31.09 4.38
C ASP A 593 13.24 30.47 3.51
N THR A 594 11.98 30.62 3.91
CA THR A 594 10.81 30.14 3.15
C THR A 594 10.20 31.19 2.24
N GLN A 595 10.52 32.48 2.40
CA GLN A 595 10.00 33.57 1.56
C GLN A 595 10.65 33.54 0.17
N ASP A 596 11.97 33.35 0.11
CA ASP A 596 12.71 33.22 -1.15
C ASP A 596 12.18 32.04 -1.98
N VAL A 597 12.02 30.88 -1.34
CA VAL A 597 11.47 29.67 -1.97
C VAL A 597 9.97 29.83 -2.32
N TYR A 598 9.21 30.63 -1.57
CA TYR A 598 7.82 30.95 -1.93
C TYR A 598 7.74 31.84 -3.19
N ALA A 599 8.75 32.66 -3.49
CA ALA A 599 8.80 33.44 -4.72
C ALA A 599 9.18 32.62 -5.97
N GLU A 600 9.92 31.51 -5.80
CA GLU A 600 10.38 30.66 -6.90
C GLU A 600 9.41 29.50 -7.22
N GLU A 601 8.27 29.78 -7.88
CA GLU A 601 7.26 28.76 -8.23
C GLU A 601 7.76 27.54 -9.05
N GLN A 602 8.95 27.64 -9.67
CA GLN A 602 9.55 26.55 -10.44
C GLN A 602 10.41 25.60 -9.59
N ASN A 603 10.74 25.98 -8.35
CA ASN A 603 11.65 25.23 -7.49
C ASN A 603 10.94 24.00 -6.88
N ALA A 604 11.61 22.84 -6.84
CA ALA A 604 11.03 21.63 -6.22
C ALA A 604 10.67 21.86 -4.73
N ALA A 605 11.49 22.66 -4.04
CA ALA A 605 11.26 23.05 -2.65
C ALA A 605 9.98 23.88 -2.47
N HIS A 606 9.61 24.74 -3.43
CA HIS A 606 8.39 25.56 -3.38
C HIS A 606 7.14 24.69 -3.23
N ARG A 607 7.05 23.65 -4.06
CA ARG A 607 5.91 22.73 -4.03
C ARG A 607 5.85 21.96 -2.71
N LEU A 608 6.97 21.41 -2.25
CA LEU A 608 7.00 20.68 -0.98
C LEU A 608 6.65 21.59 0.22
N LEU A 609 7.07 22.86 0.21
CA LEU A 609 6.69 23.85 1.22
C LEU A 609 5.16 24.00 1.32
N LEU A 610 4.47 24.19 0.19
CA LEU A 610 3.01 24.32 0.18
C LEU A 610 2.30 23.04 0.63
N GLU A 611 2.76 21.88 0.15
CA GLU A 611 2.19 20.58 0.50
C GLU A 611 2.40 20.25 1.99
N ILE A 612 3.56 20.57 2.58
CA ILE A 612 3.82 20.44 4.02
C ILE A 612 2.95 21.40 4.85
N ARG A 613 2.84 22.68 4.45
CA ARG A 613 1.98 23.67 5.15
C ARG A 613 0.52 23.17 5.23
N SER A 614 -0.01 22.72 4.09
CA SER A 614 -1.38 22.18 4.02
C SER A 614 -1.55 20.91 4.87
N ALA A 615 -0.65 19.94 4.74
CA ALA A 615 -0.73 18.69 5.48
C ALA A 615 -0.55 18.86 6.99
N ALA A 616 0.30 19.78 7.44
CA ALA A 616 0.50 20.09 8.85
C ALA A 616 -0.74 20.74 9.47
N ASN A 617 -1.33 21.74 8.81
CA ASN A 617 -2.56 22.38 9.30
C ASN A 617 -3.75 21.41 9.34
N GLU A 618 -3.88 20.53 8.33
CA GLU A 618 -4.90 19.48 8.40
C GLU A 618 -4.62 18.49 9.55
N LEU A 619 -3.35 18.10 9.76
CA LEU A 619 -2.97 17.16 10.80
C LEU A 619 -3.23 17.73 12.21
N LEU A 620 -2.83 18.99 12.46
CA LEU A 620 -3.10 19.72 13.70
C LEU A 620 -4.60 19.81 14.00
N GLY A 621 -5.42 20.13 12.98
CA GLY A 621 -6.87 20.12 13.09
C GLY A 621 -7.44 18.73 13.41
N ARG A 622 -6.91 17.66 12.80
CA ARG A 622 -7.34 16.27 13.08
C ARG A 622 -6.97 15.79 14.49
N ILE A 623 -5.85 16.23 15.04
CA ILE A 623 -5.40 15.86 16.41
C ILE A 623 -5.85 16.88 17.48
N ASN A 624 -6.58 17.92 17.08
CA ASN A 624 -7.14 18.98 17.93
C ASN A 624 -6.06 19.69 18.78
N ILE A 625 -4.95 20.09 18.14
CA ILE A 625 -3.89 20.92 18.74
C ILE A 625 -4.00 22.33 18.15
N PRO A 626 -4.12 23.38 18.99
CA PRO A 626 -4.28 24.75 18.50
C PRO A 626 -2.96 25.31 17.95
N ASN A 627 -3.05 26.16 16.93
CA ASN A 627 -1.92 26.71 16.18
C ASN A 627 -0.87 27.42 17.05
N ASN A 628 -1.28 28.04 18.16
CA ASN A 628 -0.36 28.70 19.11
C ASN A 628 0.54 27.72 19.89
N GLN A 629 0.11 26.47 20.08
CA GLN A 629 0.93 25.40 20.69
C GLN A 629 1.79 24.67 19.64
N ALA A 630 1.39 24.74 18.36
CA ALA A 630 2.05 24.05 17.26
C ALA A 630 3.38 24.70 16.82
N GLN A 631 3.65 25.95 17.20
CA GLN A 631 4.86 26.69 16.79
C GLN A 631 6.17 25.95 17.12
N ASP A 632 6.22 25.28 18.28
CA ASP A 632 7.38 24.59 18.84
C ASP A 632 7.46 23.10 18.43
N PHE A 633 6.56 22.66 17.55
CA PHE A 633 6.60 21.33 16.94
C PHE A 633 7.72 21.30 15.91
N ARG A 634 8.27 20.11 15.62
CA ARG A 634 9.47 19.94 14.80
C ARG A 634 9.23 18.88 13.73
N ILE A 635 9.51 19.18 12.48
CA ILE A 635 9.65 18.15 11.44
C ILE A 635 10.99 17.45 11.64
N TYR A 636 10.95 16.13 11.73
CA TYR A 636 12.11 15.25 11.82
C TYR A 636 12.83 15.18 10.47
N VAL A 637 14.15 15.48 10.45
CA VAL A 637 14.94 15.61 9.22
C VAL A 637 16.24 14.79 9.21
N SER A 638 16.29 13.70 9.99
CA SER A 638 17.41 12.74 10.01
C SER A 638 17.18 11.52 9.11
N ASP A 639 15.94 11.15 8.82
CA ASP A 639 15.57 10.01 7.98
C ASP A 639 14.17 10.23 7.37
N VAL A 640 13.91 9.73 6.16
CA VAL A 640 12.55 9.63 5.58
C VAL A 640 12.11 8.19 5.74
N LEU A 641 11.02 7.97 6.49
CA LEU A 641 10.60 6.62 6.84
C LEU A 641 9.83 5.98 5.68
N GLU A 642 10.53 5.14 4.92
CA GLU A 642 9.99 4.37 3.80
C GLU A 642 9.40 3.04 4.31
N PHE A 643 8.18 2.71 3.92
CA PHE A 643 7.42 1.52 4.33
C PHE A 643 6.84 0.77 3.13
N GLY A 644 7.11 -0.54 3.03
CA GLY A 644 6.53 -1.42 2.00
C GLY A 644 6.69 -0.89 0.56
N GLU A 645 5.66 -1.09 -0.27
CA GLU A 645 5.66 -0.66 -1.68
C GLU A 645 5.21 0.81 -1.83
N GLY A 646 6.15 1.73 -1.60
CA GLY A 646 5.99 3.13 -1.99
C GLY A 646 5.13 3.98 -1.06
N VAL A 647 5.09 3.68 0.25
CA VAL A 647 4.59 4.59 1.29
C VAL A 647 5.79 5.23 2.00
N SER A 648 5.81 6.56 2.12
CA SER A 648 6.90 7.28 2.80
C SER A 648 6.36 8.27 3.82
N PHE A 649 7.10 8.51 4.91
CA PHE A 649 6.70 9.37 6.01
C PHE A 649 7.76 10.41 6.38
N LEU A 650 7.33 11.68 6.44
CA LEU A 650 7.94 12.70 7.29
C LEU A 650 7.27 12.65 8.66
N LEU A 651 8.02 12.84 9.74
CA LEU A 651 7.45 12.87 11.10
C LEU A 651 7.36 14.29 11.66
N LEU A 652 6.21 14.59 12.27
CA LEU A 652 5.99 15.75 13.10
C LEU A 652 6.10 15.36 14.57
N LEU A 653 7.04 15.96 15.27
CA LEU A 653 7.35 15.72 16.68
C LEU A 653 6.89 16.92 17.52
N PRO A 654 6.22 16.73 18.66
CA PRO A 654 5.96 17.82 19.61
C PRO A 654 7.27 18.28 20.30
N PRO A 655 7.21 19.31 21.18
CA PRO A 655 8.31 19.68 22.06
C PRO A 655 8.85 18.48 22.84
N TYR A 656 10.16 18.43 23.10
CA TYR A 656 10.83 17.23 23.68
C TYR A 656 10.27 16.83 25.06
N GLU A 657 9.72 17.78 25.82
CA GLU A 657 9.05 17.57 27.12
C GLU A 657 7.68 16.88 26.95
N GLU A 658 7.08 16.99 25.77
CA GLU A 658 5.74 16.49 25.45
C GLU A 658 5.73 15.23 24.59
N VAL A 659 6.84 14.81 23.99
CA VAL A 659 6.90 13.61 23.12
C VAL A 659 6.34 12.37 23.81
N CYS A 660 6.59 12.23 25.12
CA CYS A 660 6.06 11.14 25.92
C CYS A 660 5.39 11.69 27.18
N THR A 661 4.07 11.60 27.28
CA THR A 661 3.35 12.00 28.51
C THR A 661 3.67 11.03 29.66
N PRO A 662 3.88 11.53 30.89
CA PRO A 662 4.08 10.68 32.05
C PRO A 662 2.78 9.99 32.49
N PRO A 663 2.85 8.93 33.31
CA PRO A 663 1.67 8.24 33.83
C PRO A 663 0.68 9.19 34.51
N GLY A 664 -0.61 9.04 34.20
CA GLY A 664 -1.68 9.86 34.78
C GLY A 664 -2.01 11.16 34.04
N GLN A 665 -1.19 11.62 33.09
CA GLN A 665 -1.39 12.88 32.34
C GLN A 665 -1.90 12.68 30.89
N ASN A 666 -2.78 11.70 30.68
CA ASN A 666 -3.28 11.38 29.33
C ASN A 666 -4.49 12.25 28.94
N ASN A 667 -4.23 13.30 28.16
CA ASN A 667 -5.24 14.25 27.68
C ASN A 667 -6.11 13.74 26.51
N PHE A 668 -5.79 12.59 25.91
CA PHE A 668 -6.53 12.05 24.75
C PHE A 668 -7.73 11.20 25.19
N SER A 669 -8.94 11.71 24.95
CA SER A 669 -10.16 10.93 25.21
C SER A 669 -10.42 9.90 24.09
N PRO A 670 -10.89 8.67 24.39
CA PRO A 670 -11.20 7.64 23.36
C PRO A 670 -12.27 8.06 22.34
N ARG A 671 -13.05 9.10 22.63
CA ARG A 671 -14.06 9.66 21.71
C ARG A 671 -13.44 10.42 20.52
N SER A 672 -12.13 10.68 20.55
CA SER A 672 -11.39 11.41 19.50
C SER A 672 -11.07 10.60 18.23
N GLY A 673 -11.40 9.30 18.19
CA GLY A 673 -11.04 8.42 17.06
C GLY A 673 -9.59 7.92 17.09
N PHE A 674 -8.88 8.16 18.19
CA PHE A 674 -7.53 7.66 18.49
C PHE A 674 -7.55 6.78 19.75
N PHE A 675 -6.54 5.91 19.89
CA PHE A 675 -6.27 5.13 21.10
C PHE A 675 -4.77 4.83 21.19
N THR A 676 -4.31 4.13 22.25
CA THR A 676 -2.89 3.80 22.40
C THR A 676 -2.61 2.29 22.37
N LEU A 677 -1.59 1.89 21.60
CA LEU A 677 -1.03 0.55 21.58
C LEU A 677 0.26 0.47 22.39
N PRO A 678 0.58 -0.64 23.07
CA PRO A 678 1.94 -0.93 23.54
C PRO A 678 2.97 -0.76 22.43
N LEU A 679 4.13 -0.14 22.72
CA LEU A 679 5.18 0.12 21.73
C LEU A 679 5.59 -1.13 20.95
N GLN A 680 5.94 -2.20 21.65
CA GLN A 680 6.39 -3.44 21.01
C GLN A 680 5.27 -4.14 20.20
N ILE A 681 4.00 -3.99 20.62
CA ILE A 681 2.87 -4.51 19.82
C ILE A 681 2.62 -3.63 18.59
N PHE A 682 2.78 -2.31 18.69
CA PHE A 682 2.77 -1.42 17.52
C PHE A 682 3.85 -1.82 16.52
N GLU A 683 5.09 -2.08 16.98
CA GLU A 683 6.19 -2.55 16.12
C GLU A 683 5.79 -3.86 15.40
N LEU A 684 5.35 -4.89 16.12
CA LEU A 684 4.91 -6.16 15.52
C LEU A 684 3.76 -5.99 14.51
N VAL A 685 2.80 -5.11 14.80
CA VAL A 685 1.64 -4.84 13.93
C VAL A 685 2.01 -3.98 12.70
N HIS A 686 2.94 -3.05 12.85
CA HIS A 686 3.49 -2.24 11.76
C HIS A 686 4.31 -3.09 10.79
N PHE A 687 5.32 -3.81 11.29
CA PHE A 687 6.11 -4.72 10.45
C PHE A 687 5.24 -5.88 9.90
N GLY A 688 4.22 -6.33 10.64
CA GLY A 688 3.17 -7.26 10.16
C GLY A 688 2.45 -6.81 8.89
N ALA A 689 2.27 -5.50 8.70
CA ALA A 689 1.55 -4.96 7.55
C ALA A 689 2.46 -4.54 6.38
N TYR A 690 3.67 -4.02 6.67
CA TYR A 690 4.57 -3.47 5.64
C TYR A 690 5.77 -4.38 5.30
N TYR A 691 6.11 -5.34 6.16
CA TYR A 691 7.27 -6.24 6.02
C TYR A 691 6.96 -7.69 6.48
N PRO A 692 5.89 -8.33 5.98
CA PRO A 692 5.38 -9.60 6.51
C PRO A 692 6.40 -10.76 6.48
N THR A 693 7.28 -10.80 5.47
CA THR A 693 8.34 -11.83 5.38
C THR A 693 9.39 -11.67 6.48
N PHE A 694 9.90 -10.44 6.67
CA PHE A 694 10.93 -10.13 7.66
C PHE A 694 10.43 -10.37 9.09
N ILE A 695 9.24 -9.86 9.42
CA ILE A 695 8.67 -10.00 10.76
C ILE A 695 8.32 -11.46 11.11
N SER A 696 7.88 -12.26 10.12
CA SER A 696 7.66 -13.70 10.31
C SER A 696 8.98 -14.42 10.65
N GLN A 697 10.06 -14.12 9.92
CA GLN A 697 11.39 -14.67 10.19
C GLN A 697 11.93 -14.25 11.57
N TYR A 698 11.80 -12.96 11.92
CA TYR A 698 12.23 -12.45 13.23
C TYR A 698 11.43 -13.07 14.38
N CYS A 699 10.09 -13.08 14.30
CA CYS A 699 9.25 -13.72 15.31
C CYS A 699 9.57 -15.21 15.46
N ARG A 700 9.83 -15.93 14.34
CA ARG A 700 10.23 -17.34 14.34
C ARG A 700 11.58 -17.55 15.03
N ALA A 701 12.58 -16.73 14.73
CA ALA A 701 13.90 -16.80 15.38
C ALA A 701 13.77 -16.49 16.88
N SER A 702 13.13 -15.37 17.21
CA SER A 702 13.02 -14.88 18.58
C SER A 702 12.20 -15.78 19.49
N ALA A 703 11.00 -16.20 19.10
CA ALA A 703 10.19 -17.08 19.94
C ALA A 703 10.87 -18.44 20.19
N THR A 704 11.66 -18.92 19.22
CA THR A 704 12.43 -20.17 19.35
C THR A 704 13.65 -19.99 20.25
N LEU A 705 14.46 -18.95 20.04
CA LEU A 705 15.64 -18.66 20.86
C LEU A 705 15.26 -18.33 22.32
N ASP A 706 14.17 -17.58 22.53
CA ASP A 706 13.62 -17.28 23.85
C ASP A 706 13.24 -18.57 24.62
N LEU A 707 12.82 -19.63 23.92
CA LEU A 707 12.48 -20.93 24.51
C LEU A 707 13.75 -21.79 24.73
N GLU A 708 14.62 -21.88 23.74
CA GLU A 708 15.91 -22.58 23.81
C GLU A 708 16.84 -21.99 24.90
N SER A 709 16.77 -20.69 25.15
CA SER A 709 17.46 -20.02 26.26
C SER A 709 17.01 -20.57 27.62
N LEU A 710 15.70 -20.67 27.84
CA LEU A 710 15.14 -21.25 29.08
C LEU A 710 15.47 -22.74 29.22
N ILE A 711 15.41 -23.52 28.13
CA ILE A 711 15.75 -24.94 28.13
C ILE A 711 17.24 -25.15 28.45
N SER A 712 18.14 -24.36 27.84
CA SER A 712 19.58 -24.45 28.10
C SER A 712 19.96 -23.99 29.51
N GLN A 713 19.28 -22.97 30.06
CA GLN A 713 19.41 -22.60 31.47
C GLN A 713 18.95 -23.72 32.42
N GLN A 714 17.89 -24.45 32.06
CA GLN A 714 17.45 -25.61 32.86
C GLN A 714 18.46 -26.76 32.78
N ALA A 715 18.98 -27.07 31.59
CA ALA A 715 20.03 -28.08 31.40
C ALA A 715 21.32 -27.75 32.19
N LEU A 716 21.67 -26.47 32.33
CA LEU A 716 22.78 -26.04 33.20
C LEU A 716 22.54 -26.30 34.69
N ARG A 717 21.28 -26.27 35.16
CA ARG A 717 20.89 -26.58 36.55
C ARG A 717 20.77 -28.08 36.81
N GLU A 718 20.45 -28.86 35.77
CA GLU A 718 20.24 -30.32 35.83
C GLU A 718 21.49 -31.13 35.48
N ALA A 719 22.60 -30.50 35.08
CA ALA A 719 23.86 -31.19 34.80
C ALA A 719 24.52 -31.73 36.08
N PHE A 720 24.74 -33.06 36.16
CA PHE A 720 25.32 -33.72 37.33
C PHE A 720 26.80 -34.10 37.16
N SER A 721 27.25 -34.35 35.93
CA SER A 721 28.64 -34.64 35.59
C SER A 721 29.37 -33.45 34.96
N GLU A 722 30.70 -33.41 35.07
CA GLU A 722 31.52 -32.39 34.39
C GLU A 722 31.33 -32.39 32.87
N SER A 723 31.15 -33.57 32.25
CA SER A 723 30.88 -33.72 30.83
C SER A 723 29.53 -33.14 30.40
N GLU A 724 28.47 -33.37 31.18
CA GLU A 724 27.15 -32.76 30.93
C GLU A 724 27.22 -31.24 31.13
N LEU A 725 27.89 -30.78 32.18
CA LEU A 725 28.01 -29.36 32.49
C LEU A 725 28.80 -28.60 31.40
N LEU A 726 29.88 -29.19 30.88
CA LEU A 726 30.62 -28.65 29.74
C LEU A 726 29.76 -28.59 28.48
N THR A 727 28.99 -29.63 28.19
CA THR A 727 28.10 -29.70 27.02
C THR A 727 26.96 -28.67 27.13
N ALA A 728 26.33 -28.56 28.31
CA ALA A 728 25.28 -27.59 28.59
C ALA A 728 25.80 -26.15 28.51
N ARG A 729 27.01 -25.86 29.02
CA ARG A 729 27.67 -24.54 28.88
C ARG A 729 27.94 -24.19 27.42
N GLN A 730 28.47 -25.13 26.63
CA GLN A 730 28.71 -24.90 25.20
C GLN A 730 27.41 -24.64 24.42
N ARG A 731 26.33 -25.38 24.70
CA ARG A 731 25.01 -25.13 24.08
C ARG A 731 24.44 -23.78 24.52
N HIS A 732 24.49 -23.46 25.80
CA HIS A 732 23.97 -22.21 26.33
C HIS A 732 24.70 -20.99 25.73
N GLN A 733 26.04 -21.03 25.66
CA GLN A 733 26.82 -19.95 25.04
C GLN A 733 26.39 -19.70 23.59
N LYS A 734 26.31 -20.76 22.76
CA LYS A 734 25.86 -20.62 21.36
C LYS A 734 24.46 -20.03 21.24
N ILE A 735 23.56 -20.32 22.18
CA ILE A 735 22.21 -19.73 22.20
C ILE A 735 22.26 -18.24 22.59
N GLN A 736 23.14 -17.84 23.52
CA GLN A 736 23.38 -16.42 23.83
C GLN A 736 23.99 -15.67 22.63
N ASP A 737 24.96 -16.27 21.93
CA ASP A 737 25.57 -15.69 20.73
C ASP A 737 24.51 -15.46 19.63
N LEU A 738 23.61 -16.43 19.42
CA LEU A 738 22.49 -16.33 18.47
C LEU A 738 21.43 -15.29 18.87
N LEU A 739 21.12 -15.19 20.17
CA LEU A 739 20.22 -14.15 20.70
C LEU A 739 20.80 -12.77 20.44
N GLN A 740 22.06 -12.54 20.80
CA GLN A 740 22.73 -11.26 20.55
C GLN A 740 22.70 -10.89 19.06
N HIS A 741 23.01 -11.84 18.17
CA HIS A 741 23.03 -11.57 16.73
C HIS A 741 21.63 -11.28 16.16
N MET A 742 20.59 -11.93 16.69
CA MET A 742 19.21 -11.62 16.35
C MET A 742 18.77 -10.23 16.88
N ASP A 743 19.18 -9.86 18.09
CA ASP A 743 18.88 -8.55 18.68
C ASP A 743 19.61 -7.42 17.96
N GLU A 744 20.81 -7.67 17.44
CA GLU A 744 21.52 -6.78 16.51
C GLU A 744 20.68 -6.51 15.25
N VAL A 745 20.22 -7.58 14.58
CA VAL A 745 19.35 -7.49 13.39
C VAL A 745 18.03 -6.75 13.68
N TRP A 746 17.39 -7.05 14.82
CA TRP A 746 16.14 -6.37 15.20
C TRP A 746 16.39 -4.88 15.48
N ARG A 747 17.49 -4.54 16.18
CA ARG A 747 17.87 -3.16 16.49
C ARG A 747 18.12 -2.33 15.22
N GLU A 748 18.74 -2.90 14.19
CA GLU A 748 18.96 -2.21 12.90
C GLU A 748 17.65 -1.95 12.14
N ALA A 749 16.67 -2.86 12.24
CA ALA A 749 15.35 -2.66 11.66
C ALA A 749 14.49 -1.63 12.42
N ARG A 750 14.63 -1.53 13.75
CA ARG A 750 13.83 -0.66 14.65
C ARG A 750 14.11 0.85 14.46
N TRP A 751 13.58 1.43 13.38
CA TRP A 751 13.64 2.88 13.13
C TRP A 751 13.09 3.73 14.29
N MET A 752 12.11 3.23 15.07
CA MET A 752 11.49 4.04 16.12
C MET A 752 12.44 4.34 17.29
N VAL A 753 13.37 3.45 17.62
CA VAL A 753 14.32 3.69 18.73
C VAL A 753 15.20 4.91 18.44
N GLU A 754 15.69 5.06 17.20
CA GLU A 754 16.43 6.24 16.77
C GLU A 754 15.56 7.51 16.83
N VAL A 755 14.35 7.48 16.25
CA VAL A 755 13.42 8.62 16.30
C VAL A 755 13.13 9.03 17.75
N LEU A 756 13.00 8.08 18.68
CA LEU A 756 12.78 8.34 20.09
C LEU A 756 13.97 8.98 20.81
N GLN A 757 15.19 8.57 20.45
CA GLN A 757 16.41 9.24 20.92
C GLN A 757 16.41 10.69 20.42
N PHE A 758 16.25 10.93 19.10
CA PHE A 758 16.18 12.27 18.52
C PHE A 758 15.07 13.16 19.13
N ALA A 759 13.89 12.58 19.38
CA ALA A 759 12.75 13.36 19.85
C ALA A 759 12.94 13.90 21.29
N ARG A 760 13.68 13.18 22.15
CA ARG A 760 13.83 13.47 23.59
C ARG A 760 15.03 14.38 23.95
N TYR A 761 16.09 14.45 23.14
CA TYR A 761 17.31 15.20 23.51
C TYR A 761 17.26 16.68 23.13
N LYS A 762 17.24 17.56 24.13
CA LYS A 762 17.23 19.04 23.99
C LYS A 762 18.47 19.63 23.29
N GLN A 763 19.61 18.95 23.32
CA GLN A 763 20.90 19.48 22.84
C GLN A 763 21.12 19.31 21.32
N GLN A 764 20.29 18.50 20.64
CA GLN A 764 20.40 18.27 19.19
C GLN A 764 19.40 19.15 18.43
N ARG A 765 19.90 20.15 17.68
CA ARG A 765 19.12 20.96 16.71
C ARG A 765 18.79 20.14 15.44
N VAL A 766 18.11 19.00 15.59
CA VAL A 766 17.94 17.96 14.54
C VAL A 766 16.47 17.85 14.07
N GLY A 767 15.76 18.98 14.11
CA GLY A 767 14.41 19.12 13.56
C GLY A 767 14.16 20.55 13.10
N VAL A 768 13.31 20.72 12.09
CA VAL A 768 12.89 22.04 11.60
C VAL A 768 11.66 22.47 12.37
N ASN A 769 11.72 23.59 13.08
CA ASN A 769 10.57 24.11 13.81
C ASN A 769 9.43 24.42 12.84
N LEU A 770 8.20 24.03 13.20
CA LEU A 770 7.03 24.24 12.38
C LEU A 770 6.71 25.74 12.27
N GLY A 771 7.00 26.54 13.31
CA GLY A 771 6.96 28.00 13.23
C GLY A 771 7.99 28.65 12.28
N SER A 772 9.00 27.90 11.80
CA SER A 772 9.89 28.35 10.71
C SER A 772 9.33 28.02 9.33
N ILE A 773 8.27 27.20 9.24
CA ILE A 773 7.59 26.80 8.01
C ILE A 773 6.24 27.50 7.86
N ILE A 774 5.47 27.61 8.95
CA ILE A 774 4.12 28.17 9.00
C ILE A 774 4.12 29.45 9.84
N ASP A 775 3.55 30.52 9.30
CA ASP A 775 3.34 31.76 10.04
C ASP A 775 2.02 31.70 10.84
N PHE A 776 2.09 31.08 12.01
CA PHE A 776 0.95 30.96 12.93
C PHE A 776 0.42 32.31 13.45
N SER A 777 1.13 33.43 13.23
CA SER A 777 0.60 34.77 13.58
C SER A 777 -0.46 35.24 12.58
N LYS A 778 -0.35 34.83 11.30
CA LYS A 778 -1.27 35.22 10.22
C LYS A 778 -2.45 34.27 10.04
N GLU A 779 -2.31 33.00 10.41
CA GLU A 779 -3.36 31.98 10.19
C GLU A 779 -4.50 31.98 11.23
N ASN A 780 -4.43 32.82 12.27
CA ASN A 780 -5.46 32.95 13.31
C ASN A 780 -6.68 33.83 12.92
N ILE A 781 -7.15 33.78 11.65
CA ILE A 781 -8.40 34.46 11.24
C ILE A 781 -9.23 33.62 10.24
N VAL A 782 -9.82 32.52 10.70
CA VAL A 782 -11.18 32.10 10.29
C VAL A 782 -11.88 31.42 11.47
N GLU A 783 -12.42 32.21 12.41
CA GLU A 783 -13.60 31.72 13.13
C GLU A 783 -14.72 31.58 12.10
N LYS A 784 -15.11 30.34 11.79
CA LYS A 784 -16.33 30.09 11.01
C LYS A 784 -17.51 30.59 11.82
N THR A 785 -18.05 31.76 11.46
CA THR A 785 -19.36 32.21 11.90
C THR A 785 -20.36 31.06 11.73
N PRO A 786 -21.03 30.59 12.79
CA PRO A 786 -22.00 29.51 12.67
C PRO A 786 -23.18 30.02 11.83
N SER A 787 -23.28 29.54 10.59
CA SER A 787 -24.40 29.86 9.69
C SER A 787 -25.69 29.37 10.33
N THR A 788 -26.55 30.30 10.71
CA THR A 788 -27.84 30.04 11.36
C THR A 788 -28.78 29.28 10.42
N SER A 789 -29.05 28.01 10.72
CA SER A 789 -30.18 27.26 10.16
C SER A 789 -30.57 26.10 11.06
N SER A 790 -31.88 25.98 11.35
CA SER A 790 -32.55 24.91 12.12
C SER A 790 -32.15 24.72 13.61
N GLN A 791 -32.77 25.50 14.49
CA GLN A 791 -33.24 25.01 15.79
C GLN A 791 -34.73 24.59 15.68
N PRO A 792 -35.17 23.63 16.49
CA PRO A 792 -36.46 23.70 17.17
C PRO A 792 -36.28 24.01 18.66
N ASP A 793 -37.29 24.63 19.27
CA ASP A 793 -37.20 25.35 20.55
C ASP A 793 -36.95 24.48 21.79
N TYR A 794 -36.16 25.01 22.74
CA TYR A 794 -36.34 24.77 24.18
C TYR A 794 -35.96 26.03 24.97
N LEU A 795 -36.80 26.40 25.95
CA LEU A 795 -36.72 27.66 26.70
C LEU A 795 -35.58 27.68 27.74
N PRO A 796 -34.96 28.86 28.02
CA PRO A 796 -33.89 28.99 29.01
C PRO A 796 -34.41 29.00 30.46
N SER A 797 -33.63 28.43 31.36
CA SER A 797 -33.80 28.54 32.82
C SER A 797 -32.80 29.55 33.41
N PRO A 798 -33.10 30.20 34.56
CA PRO A 798 -32.40 31.41 35.01
C PRO A 798 -31.04 31.16 35.67
N ALA A 799 -30.21 32.20 35.71
CA ALA A 799 -28.84 32.18 36.22
C ALA A 799 -28.73 32.15 37.77
N PRO A 800 -27.65 31.60 38.34
CA PRO A 800 -27.39 31.59 39.78
C PRO A 800 -26.84 32.94 40.31
N SER A 801 -27.15 33.23 41.57
CA SER A 801 -26.78 34.46 42.30
C SER A 801 -25.29 34.52 42.70
N PRO A 802 -24.71 35.73 42.91
CA PRO A 802 -23.30 35.91 43.26
C PRO A 802 -22.98 35.64 44.73
N ALA A 803 -21.72 35.28 45.01
CA ALA A 803 -21.19 35.09 46.37
C ALA A 803 -20.66 36.42 46.96
N PRO A 804 -20.72 36.62 48.30
CA PRO A 804 -20.27 37.85 48.96
C PRO A 804 -18.77 37.84 49.27
N SER A 805 -18.15 39.03 49.19
CA SER A 805 -16.79 39.33 49.62
C SER A 805 -16.72 39.79 51.08
N PRO A 806 -15.55 39.63 51.74
CA PRO A 806 -15.18 40.46 52.88
C PRO A 806 -13.81 41.15 52.69
N ILE A 807 -13.88 42.47 52.47
CA ILE A 807 -13.12 43.59 53.07
C ILE A 807 -11.59 43.48 53.31
N ASP A 808 -10.89 44.54 52.90
CA ASP A 808 -9.44 44.80 52.99
C ASP A 808 -8.82 44.84 54.41
N SER A 809 -7.49 44.66 54.48
CA SER A 809 -6.51 45.68 54.96
C SER A 809 -5.08 45.04 55.07
N PRO A 810 -3.97 45.77 55.36
CA PRO A 810 -3.00 46.09 54.31
C PRO A 810 -1.55 45.63 54.56
N VAL A 811 -0.73 45.66 53.50
CA VAL A 811 0.72 45.43 53.55
C VAL A 811 1.48 46.67 54.04
N PRO A 812 2.55 46.48 54.84
CA PRO A 812 3.77 47.27 54.67
C PRO A 812 5.04 46.41 54.48
N SER A 813 6.08 47.07 53.98
CA SER A 813 7.39 46.55 53.55
C SER A 813 8.47 46.56 54.68
N PRO A 814 9.79 46.51 54.40
CA PRO A 814 10.61 45.31 54.17
C PRO A 814 11.77 45.16 55.20
N ASP A 815 12.76 44.33 54.86
CA ASP A 815 14.15 44.24 55.39
C ASP A 815 14.54 43.14 56.41
N ASN A 816 15.76 42.63 56.14
CA ASN A 816 16.77 42.07 57.06
C ASN A 816 16.66 40.65 57.68
N HIS A 817 17.49 39.76 57.10
CA HIS A 817 18.65 39.08 57.70
C HIS A 817 18.53 38.07 58.87
N LEU A 818 19.31 36.98 58.71
CA LEU A 818 19.75 35.97 59.71
C LEU A 818 18.65 35.00 60.18
N SER A 819 18.91 33.79 60.67
CA SER A 819 19.98 32.77 60.62
C SER A 819 19.58 31.75 61.71
N ASP A 820 20.02 30.49 61.57
CA ASP A 820 19.97 29.43 62.60
C ASP A 820 18.57 28.89 62.99
N ASP A 821 18.38 27.69 63.56
CA ASP A 821 19.01 26.35 63.40
C ASP A 821 18.12 25.32 64.16
N GLU A 822 18.54 24.05 64.26
CA GLU A 822 18.09 22.95 65.14
C GLU A 822 16.85 22.08 64.77
N GLY A 823 17.09 20.75 64.76
CA GLY A 823 16.10 19.70 65.15
C GLY A 823 15.60 18.80 64.00
N SER A 824 16.38 17.84 63.46
CA SER A 824 16.74 16.51 64.03
C SER A 824 15.50 15.68 64.42
N LEU A 825 15.26 14.47 63.89
CA LEU A 825 16.02 13.21 64.02
C LEU A 825 15.64 12.21 62.88
N GLU A 826 16.60 11.61 62.17
CA GLU A 826 17.13 10.22 62.33
C GLU A 826 16.09 9.09 62.13
N VAL A 827 16.13 8.31 61.03
CA VAL A 827 17.09 7.24 60.61
C VAL A 827 16.75 5.86 61.19
N PHE A 828 16.66 4.83 60.31
CA PHE A 828 17.24 3.49 60.55
C PHE A 828 17.48 2.76 59.21
N LEU A 829 18.70 2.23 59.04
CA LEU A 829 19.13 1.38 57.92
C LEU A 829 20.24 0.42 58.39
N THR A 830 20.45 -0.69 57.66
CA THR A 830 21.53 -1.71 57.80
C THR A 830 21.51 -2.55 59.10
N PRO A 831 22.26 -3.67 59.25
CA PRO A 831 23.12 -4.39 58.28
C PRO A 831 22.80 -5.92 58.15
N ASP A 832 23.54 -6.77 57.42
CA ASP A 832 24.09 -6.77 56.03
C ASP A 832 24.68 -8.18 55.74
N SER A 833 24.85 -8.59 54.46
CA SER A 833 25.76 -9.69 54.08
C SER A 833 26.16 -9.65 52.60
N ASP A 834 27.46 -9.82 52.32
CA ASP A 834 28.09 -9.60 51.02
C ASP A 834 27.75 -10.62 49.93
N TYR A 835 27.60 -10.16 48.68
CA TYR A 835 28.29 -10.78 47.54
C TYR A 835 28.47 -9.78 46.38
N SER A 836 29.72 -9.59 45.96
CA SER A 836 30.09 -8.66 44.90
C SER A 836 29.98 -9.28 43.50
N SER A 837 29.18 -8.69 42.60
CA SER A 837 29.60 -8.30 41.23
C SER A 837 28.39 -7.84 40.41
N SER A 838 28.52 -6.69 39.74
CA SER A 838 27.48 -6.09 38.91
C SER A 838 27.44 -6.71 37.49
N PRO A 839 26.29 -6.60 36.83
CA PRO A 839 26.31 -6.02 35.49
C PRO A 839 25.49 -4.73 35.40
N ARG A 840 25.68 -4.03 34.28
CA ARG A 840 25.32 -2.61 34.05
C ARG A 840 23.82 -2.41 33.85
N GLU A 841 23.35 -1.21 34.21
CA GLU A 841 22.06 -0.68 33.78
C GLU A 841 22.03 -0.51 32.25
N LEU A 842 21.24 -1.33 31.57
CA LEU A 842 20.72 -1.11 30.21
C LEU A 842 19.75 -2.25 29.88
N ASP A 843 18.47 -2.11 30.23
CA ASP A 843 17.36 -2.87 29.63
C ASP A 843 15.97 -2.35 30.05
N LEU A 844 15.54 -1.25 29.41
CA LEU A 844 14.13 -0.78 29.39
C LEU A 844 13.82 -0.04 28.05
N LEU A 845 14.19 -0.60 26.88
CA LEU A 845 13.90 -0.06 25.53
C LEU A 845 13.69 -1.13 24.42
#